data_AF-A0A943EJZ4-F1
#
_entry.id   AF-A0A943EJZ4-F1
#
_cell.length_a   1.000
_cell.length_b   1.000
_cell.length_c   1.000
_cell.angle_alpha   90.00
_cell.angle_beta   90.00
_cell.angle_gamma   90.00
#
_symmetry.space_group_name_H-M   'P 1'
#
loop_
_entity.id
_entity.type
_entity.pdbx_description
1 polymer ?
#
loop_
_entity_poly.entity_id
_entity_poly.type
_entity_poly.pdbx_seq_one_letter_code
_entity_poly.pdbx_strand_id
1 'polypeptide(L)'
;MKIKLIVAMLISSLLMNSFIVAPVYGENDEPDQTLLENHVGGLLDYTQMYGLEKNENEVIRYQPYLRSSAPQENNYLAIMVEFPDKTGTSLDDAQTLSKADAVMNKGNRNMETPNGSVPIISLKEYVEKYTYHKMTTKTTFLPQDRNGKVISVKLSKNRSYYMKKSASNPNGYTLTQAREREEELINEILSKSKESIERIFSASDLDKNNDGNVDAISFFIEADKVTEDKVEWSDLLWSHKISGMNLNVDLEGKKINTYNLINTYDSNYLGGVFSMNQGTYGTIIHEYMHVLGLPDLYRYNSSGDPVGFYDIMATTINYNPQGILTYMTSEYNNLGWNSMSEIKSSTSVTLNKPQYSNPSEKRAVKIVSPVSDDEFFIVEYYEKQNKVYTSDTSISDGLVVYRINSKVKNGNMNGTTAGKKDYLYVFRPNETGCGKGEGNLNQAVLSKNGRSSIGKPLNTTYSWNNDTLFYSNGTNSGITINITNSSSNSITFDVNVPIVQGDGSTTKPYLISSVNDFDLIRKNSTKAFKLLNDVDLSGVSNFQSISNFSGVLDGNGFAIKNLTLNNQSSFINTLSNRGIVKNLNFKNISIKNTNATHTGIFGTVNGQLENIGIKSGKIFNQVNDNGQYLGTGALAGLLSSGGIIKNCYSSASVTQGINVGGLIGLNQNGTIQDCYVNGAVSSGKKSSGAVIGTQYFISYDRYKQSENVLYDINKTKQNEAIGTVYGSDKLIDNKTGREGFIGVDLLKEMTLDLSGIKEKELGLTVKANPTTSLSKKVTIKDTSIATYNSITNKIQARKRGKTELTVSLPVGNNTMILSSTINVVNSNIPITSVTLNKQNMTLVKGTSETLKATINPSDTTDSKVLTWTTSDSKVATVDSNGKVTGVSEGKATITVRTSNG
;
A
#
# COMPACT_ATOMS: atom_id res chain seq x y z
N MET A 1 19.74 -34.49 -54.68
CA MET A 1 19.22 -33.11 -54.53
C MET A 1 17.98 -33.19 -53.64
N LYS A 2 17.99 -33.11 -52.31
CA LYS A 2 18.64 -32.17 -51.37
C LYS A 2 18.55 -30.71 -51.83
N ILE A 3 17.95 -29.89 -50.96
CA ILE A 3 17.67 -28.44 -51.04
C ILE A 3 16.31 -28.07 -51.67
N LYS A 4 15.21 -28.55 -51.05
CA LYS A 4 13.95 -27.78 -50.90
C LYS A 4 13.32 -27.93 -49.49
N LEU A 5 14.08 -28.46 -48.53
CA LEU A 5 13.64 -28.67 -47.14
C LEU A 5 14.34 -27.76 -46.11
N ILE A 6 15.10 -26.73 -46.56
CA ILE A 6 15.90 -25.86 -45.66
C ILE A 6 15.53 -24.36 -45.75
N VAL A 7 14.63 -23.95 -46.64
CA VAL A 7 14.24 -22.52 -46.77
C VAL A 7 12.95 -22.17 -45.98
N ALA A 8 12.15 -23.16 -45.57
CA ALA A 8 10.98 -22.93 -44.72
C ALA A 8 11.29 -22.95 -43.20
N MET A 9 12.51 -23.33 -42.79
CA MET A 9 12.94 -23.37 -41.38
C MET A 9 13.88 -22.21 -40.98
N LEU A 10 14.09 -21.21 -41.84
CA LEU A 10 15.02 -20.10 -41.59
C LEU A 10 14.40 -18.70 -41.69
N ILE A 11 13.06 -18.59 -41.77
CA ILE A 11 12.35 -17.29 -41.82
C ILE A 11 11.49 -17.05 -40.56
N SER A 12 11.41 -17.99 -39.63
CA SER A 12 10.70 -17.82 -38.34
C SER A 12 11.59 -17.35 -37.17
N SER A 13 12.87 -17.04 -37.40
CA SER A 13 13.82 -16.67 -36.33
C SER A 13 14.47 -15.28 -36.44
N LEU A 14 14.05 -14.42 -37.38
CA LEU A 14 14.47 -13.02 -37.40
C LEU A 14 13.26 -12.13 -37.72
N LEU A 15 12.60 -11.62 -36.68
CA LEU A 15 11.95 -10.30 -36.60
C LEU A 15 11.47 -10.08 -35.15
N MET A 16 12.40 -10.15 -34.20
CA MET A 16 12.32 -9.36 -32.98
C MET A 16 12.92 -7.99 -33.29
N ASN A 17 12.10 -6.93 -33.31
CA ASN A 17 12.37 -5.74 -32.50
C ASN A 17 11.25 -4.69 -32.63
N SER A 18 10.71 -4.35 -31.46
CA SER A 18 10.31 -3.01 -31.02
C SER A 18 9.39 -2.18 -31.95
N PHE A 19 8.09 -2.25 -31.66
CA PHE A 19 7.28 -1.04 -31.67
C PHE A 19 6.96 -0.66 -30.23
N ILE A 20 7.60 0.43 -29.79
CA ILE A 20 7.28 1.17 -28.57
C ILE A 20 5.96 1.87 -28.86
N VAL A 21 4.89 1.47 -28.18
CA VAL A 21 3.68 2.29 -28.07
C VAL A 21 3.72 2.93 -26.69
N ALA A 22 3.87 4.25 -26.67
CA ALA A 22 3.87 5.05 -25.46
C ALA A 22 2.50 4.94 -24.75
N PRO A 23 2.47 4.90 -23.40
CA PRO A 23 1.22 4.87 -22.66
C PRO A 23 0.55 6.24 -22.72
N VAL A 24 -0.62 6.31 -23.35
CA VAL A 24 -1.55 7.43 -23.19
C VAL A 24 -2.43 7.10 -21.98
N TYR A 25 -2.23 7.86 -20.89
CA TYR A 25 -3.20 7.92 -19.80
C TYR A 25 -4.44 8.67 -20.28
N GLY A 26 -5.61 8.05 -20.14
CA GLY A 26 -6.91 8.68 -20.34
C GLY A 26 -7.88 8.14 -19.30
N GLU A 27 -8.36 9.05 -18.45
CA GLU A 27 -9.50 8.84 -17.56
C GLU A 27 -10.78 8.67 -18.39
N ASN A 28 -11.76 8.01 -17.75
CA ASN A 28 -13.17 7.89 -18.07
C ASN A 28 -13.63 6.61 -18.79
N ASP A 29 -14.60 6.00 -18.11
CA ASP A 29 -15.40 4.86 -18.48
C ASP A 29 -16.08 5.03 -19.85
N GLU A 30 -15.90 4.05 -20.73
CA GLU A 30 -16.97 3.33 -21.42
C GLU A 30 -16.33 2.11 -22.13
N PRO A 31 -16.98 0.93 -22.15
CA PRO A 31 -16.45 -0.23 -22.87
C PRO A 31 -16.50 0.02 -24.37
N ASP A 32 -15.34 0.00 -25.01
CA ASP A 32 -15.20 0.00 -26.47
C ASP A 32 -15.86 -1.26 -27.06
N GLN A 33 -17.06 -1.08 -27.62
CA GLN A 33 -17.85 -2.15 -28.25
C GLN A 33 -17.39 -2.50 -29.67
N THR A 34 -16.32 -1.89 -30.19
CA THR A 34 -15.94 -2.04 -31.62
C THR A 34 -14.82 -3.05 -31.89
N LEU A 35 -14.35 -3.77 -30.87
CA LEU A 35 -13.38 -4.89 -30.99
C LEU A 35 -14.02 -6.28 -30.82
N LEU A 36 -15.36 -6.38 -30.86
CA LEU A 36 -16.11 -7.62 -30.61
C LEU A 36 -16.38 -8.50 -31.84
N GLU A 37 -15.97 -8.07 -33.03
CA GLU A 37 -16.05 -8.89 -34.24
C GLU A 37 -14.65 -9.29 -34.67
N ASN A 38 -14.14 -10.38 -34.09
CA ASN A 38 -13.43 -11.48 -34.77
C ASN A 38 -12.72 -12.34 -33.72
N HIS A 39 -13.19 -13.59 -33.61
CA HIS A 39 -12.79 -14.65 -32.69
C HIS A 39 -13.21 -14.47 -31.22
N VAL A 40 -14.51 -14.71 -30.98
CA VAL A 40 -15.10 -14.76 -29.63
C VAL A 40 -15.76 -16.13 -29.45
N GLY A 41 -15.07 -17.06 -28.80
CA GLY A 41 -15.62 -18.36 -28.41
C GLY A 41 -15.04 -18.73 -27.05
N GLY A 42 -15.85 -18.60 -26.00
CA GLY A 42 -15.45 -19.07 -24.67
C GLY A 42 -16.13 -18.43 -23.46
N LEU A 43 -16.96 -17.38 -23.58
CA LEU A 43 -17.99 -17.10 -22.55
C LEU A 43 -19.20 -16.43 -23.15
N LEU A 44 -19.02 -15.36 -23.94
CA LEU A 44 -20.13 -14.70 -24.65
C LEU A 44 -21.00 -15.72 -25.38
N ASP A 45 -20.37 -16.70 -26.04
CA ASP A 45 -21.09 -17.76 -26.75
C ASP A 45 -21.88 -18.67 -25.78
N TYR A 46 -21.33 -19.12 -24.64
CA TYR A 46 -22.04 -19.98 -23.68
C TYR A 46 -23.12 -19.23 -22.88
N THR A 47 -22.84 -18.02 -22.40
CA THR A 47 -23.81 -17.19 -21.66
C THR A 47 -24.91 -16.65 -22.57
N GLN A 48 -24.63 -16.30 -23.84
CA GLN A 48 -25.68 -15.95 -24.81
C GLN A 48 -26.47 -17.18 -25.25
N MET A 49 -25.78 -18.27 -25.63
CA MET A 49 -26.40 -19.53 -26.08
C MET A 49 -27.38 -20.06 -25.05
N TYR A 50 -27.00 -20.02 -23.76
CA TYR A 50 -27.83 -20.51 -22.68
C TYR A 50 -28.51 -19.40 -21.86
N GLY A 51 -28.49 -18.13 -22.27
CA GLY A 51 -29.13 -17.03 -21.53
C GLY A 51 -28.69 -16.89 -20.07
N LEU A 52 -27.45 -17.27 -19.76
CA LEU A 52 -26.88 -17.26 -18.41
C LEU A 52 -26.31 -15.88 -18.00
N GLU A 53 -26.69 -14.80 -18.70
CA GLU A 53 -26.49 -13.42 -18.26
C GLU A 53 -27.26 -13.19 -16.95
N LYS A 54 -26.62 -13.52 -15.82
CA LYS A 54 -27.21 -13.31 -14.51
C LYS A 54 -27.05 -11.86 -14.10
N ASN A 55 -28.16 -11.27 -13.65
CA ASN A 55 -28.13 -10.09 -12.81
C ASN A 55 -27.16 -10.34 -11.63
N GLU A 56 -26.19 -9.45 -11.44
CA GLU A 56 -25.16 -9.51 -10.39
C GLU A 56 -25.74 -9.50 -8.94
N ASN A 57 -27.06 -9.45 -8.79
CA ASN A 57 -27.77 -9.24 -7.53
C ASN A 57 -28.40 -10.50 -6.91
N GLU A 58 -28.36 -11.68 -7.53
CA GLU A 58 -28.85 -12.90 -6.89
C GLU A 58 -27.72 -13.70 -6.22
N VAL A 59 -27.76 -13.71 -4.88
CA VAL A 59 -26.92 -14.56 -4.05
C VAL A 59 -27.23 -16.02 -4.38
N ILE A 60 -26.26 -16.74 -4.94
CA ILE A 60 -26.40 -18.19 -5.12
C ILE A 60 -26.50 -18.81 -3.72
N ARG A 61 -27.70 -19.27 -3.35
CA ARG A 61 -27.92 -20.05 -2.13
C ARG A 61 -27.44 -21.47 -2.41
N TYR A 62 -26.16 -21.71 -2.19
CA TYR A 62 -25.61 -23.07 -2.18
C TYR A 62 -26.11 -23.80 -0.92
N GLN A 63 -26.60 -25.02 -1.12
CA GLN A 63 -27.47 -25.71 -0.18
C GLN A 63 -26.74 -26.22 1.09
N PRO A 64 -27.43 -26.33 2.24
CA PRO A 64 -26.85 -26.60 3.56
C PRO A 64 -26.40 -28.05 3.84
N TYR A 65 -26.29 -28.91 2.82
CA TYR A 65 -25.86 -30.33 2.94
C TYR A 65 -24.56 -30.55 3.75
N LEU A 66 -23.80 -29.48 3.87
CA LEU A 66 -22.39 -29.47 4.22
C LEU A 66 -22.13 -29.32 5.73
N ARG A 67 -23.19 -29.32 6.54
CA ARG A 67 -23.12 -29.13 8.01
C ARG A 67 -23.48 -30.36 8.85
N SER A 68 -23.83 -31.48 8.23
CA SER A 68 -24.10 -32.73 8.96
C SER A 68 -22.81 -33.26 9.60
N SER A 69 -22.89 -33.70 10.86
CA SER A 69 -21.82 -34.41 11.55
C SER A 69 -21.78 -35.91 11.22
N ALA A 70 -22.83 -36.45 10.60
CA ALA A 70 -22.91 -37.84 10.17
C ALA A 70 -22.53 -37.99 8.68
N PRO A 71 -21.80 -39.05 8.29
CA PRO A 71 -21.55 -39.40 6.89
C PRO A 71 -22.86 -39.46 6.10
N GLN A 72 -22.95 -38.71 5.01
CA GLN A 72 -24.11 -38.71 4.12
C GLN A 72 -23.78 -39.46 2.83
N GLU A 73 -24.63 -40.42 2.47
CA GLU A 73 -24.57 -41.07 1.17
C GLU A 73 -25.41 -40.29 0.17
N ASN A 74 -24.86 -39.89 -0.97
CA ASN A 74 -25.61 -39.32 -2.09
C ASN A 74 -25.86 -40.39 -3.16
N ASN A 75 -27.07 -40.42 -3.73
CA ASN A 75 -27.39 -41.31 -4.85
C ASN A 75 -27.05 -40.60 -6.16
N TYR A 76 -26.07 -41.12 -6.90
CA TYR A 76 -25.67 -40.55 -8.18
C TYR A 76 -26.28 -41.34 -9.34
N LEU A 77 -27.16 -40.69 -10.11
CA LEU A 77 -27.85 -41.30 -11.24
C LEU A 77 -27.00 -41.13 -12.50
N ALA A 78 -26.47 -42.24 -13.03
CA ALA A 78 -25.71 -42.27 -14.28
C ALA A 78 -26.58 -42.84 -15.40
N ILE A 79 -27.13 -41.96 -16.25
CA ILE A 79 -28.01 -42.36 -17.35
C ILE A 79 -27.15 -42.64 -18.59
N MET A 80 -27.19 -43.87 -19.11
CA MET A 80 -26.50 -44.28 -20.33
C MET A 80 -27.35 -43.92 -21.54
N VAL A 81 -26.78 -43.18 -22.50
CA VAL A 81 -27.50 -42.63 -23.64
C VAL A 81 -26.77 -42.92 -24.94
N GLU A 82 -27.51 -43.47 -25.91
CA GLU A 82 -26.97 -43.91 -27.19
C GLU A 82 -27.75 -43.34 -28.37
N PHE A 83 -27.05 -43.14 -29.47
CA PHE A 83 -27.63 -42.62 -30.69
C PHE A 83 -28.00 -43.75 -31.66
N PRO A 84 -29.07 -43.59 -32.46
CA PRO A 84 -29.50 -44.61 -33.41
C PRO A 84 -28.51 -44.84 -34.56
N ASP A 85 -27.66 -43.86 -34.87
CA ASP A 85 -26.66 -43.91 -35.96
C ASP A 85 -25.28 -44.40 -35.52
N LYS A 86 -25.12 -44.84 -34.27
CA LYS A 86 -23.86 -45.38 -33.74
C LYS A 86 -23.98 -46.89 -33.49
N THR A 87 -22.99 -47.64 -33.97
CA THR A 87 -23.02 -49.13 -34.01
C THR A 87 -21.73 -49.79 -33.51
N GLY A 88 -20.77 -49.00 -33.01
CA GLY A 88 -19.40 -49.45 -32.70
C GLY A 88 -19.13 -49.89 -31.26
N THR A 89 -19.78 -49.29 -30.25
CA THR A 89 -19.61 -49.62 -28.82
C THR A 89 -20.87 -49.29 -28.04
N SER A 90 -21.38 -50.19 -27.19
CA SER A 90 -22.60 -49.99 -26.40
C SER A 90 -22.24 -49.55 -24.97
N LEU A 91 -22.85 -48.50 -24.44
CA LEU A 91 -22.66 -48.08 -23.05
C LEU A 91 -23.28 -49.07 -22.05
N ASP A 92 -24.24 -49.89 -22.50
CA ASP A 92 -24.90 -50.92 -21.70
C ASP A 92 -24.30 -52.34 -21.84
N ASP A 93 -23.16 -52.48 -22.54
CA ASP A 93 -22.47 -53.77 -22.62
C ASP A 93 -21.76 -54.13 -21.30
N ALA A 94 -21.61 -55.43 -21.03
CA ALA A 94 -21.06 -55.92 -19.77
C ALA A 94 -19.62 -55.47 -19.51
N GLN A 95 -18.79 -55.31 -20.55
CA GLN A 95 -17.41 -54.85 -20.41
C GLN A 95 -17.37 -53.36 -20.06
N THR A 96 -18.16 -52.54 -20.74
CA THR A 96 -18.25 -51.10 -20.48
C THR A 96 -18.81 -50.83 -19.09
N LEU A 97 -19.92 -51.46 -18.70
CA LEU A 97 -20.51 -51.32 -17.36
C LEU A 97 -19.55 -51.80 -16.26
N SER A 98 -18.79 -52.88 -16.50
CA SER A 98 -17.81 -53.37 -15.53
C SER A 98 -16.64 -52.39 -15.34
N LYS A 99 -16.25 -51.65 -16.37
CA LYS A 99 -15.26 -50.57 -16.27
C LYS A 99 -15.85 -49.35 -15.58
N ALA A 100 -17.07 -48.96 -15.95
CA ALA A 100 -17.77 -47.84 -15.36
C ALA A 100 -17.98 -48.02 -13.85
N ASP A 101 -18.38 -49.22 -13.42
CA ASP A 101 -18.52 -49.59 -12.01
C ASP A 101 -17.16 -49.56 -11.26
N ALA A 102 -16.07 -49.93 -11.93
CA ALA A 102 -14.73 -49.83 -11.34
C ALA A 102 -14.32 -48.37 -11.10
N VAL A 103 -14.51 -47.48 -12.08
CA VAL A 103 -14.12 -46.06 -11.96
C VAL A 103 -15.09 -45.22 -11.13
N MET A 104 -16.33 -45.66 -10.92
CA MET A 104 -17.30 -44.88 -10.13
C MET A 104 -17.62 -45.44 -8.74
N ASN A 105 -17.65 -46.76 -8.56
CA ASN A 105 -18.09 -47.37 -7.29
C ASN A 105 -17.01 -48.14 -6.52
N LYS A 106 -16.07 -48.84 -7.19
CA LYS A 106 -15.30 -49.92 -6.55
C LYS A 106 -13.78 -49.76 -6.45
N GLY A 107 -13.11 -48.99 -7.31
CA GLY A 107 -11.65 -48.74 -7.23
C GLY A 107 -10.72 -49.93 -7.46
N ASN A 108 -11.26 -51.15 -7.57
CA ASN A 108 -10.52 -52.43 -7.56
C ASN A 108 -9.81 -52.79 -8.89
N ARG A 109 -9.26 -51.81 -9.59
CA ARG A 109 -8.51 -52.04 -10.83
C ARG A 109 -7.21 -51.26 -10.84
N ASN A 110 -6.27 -51.76 -11.62
CA ASN A 110 -5.09 -50.99 -11.96
C ASN A 110 -5.20 -50.47 -13.38
N MET A 111 -4.72 -49.24 -13.58
CA MET A 111 -4.42 -48.66 -14.87
C MET A 111 -2.96 -48.95 -15.22
N GLU A 112 -2.73 -49.48 -16.42
CA GLU A 112 -1.38 -49.61 -16.96
C GLU A 112 -0.94 -48.28 -17.55
N THR A 113 0.17 -47.75 -17.03
CA THR A 113 0.76 -46.49 -17.50
C THR A 113 2.15 -46.74 -18.06
N PRO A 114 2.71 -45.84 -18.89
CA PRO A 114 4.12 -45.87 -19.28
C PRO A 114 5.10 -45.94 -18.09
N ASN A 115 4.67 -45.52 -16.91
CA ASN A 115 5.46 -45.50 -15.67
C ASN A 115 5.09 -46.67 -14.72
N GLY A 116 4.39 -47.68 -15.23
CA GLY A 116 3.98 -48.90 -14.53
C GLY A 116 2.51 -48.92 -14.11
N SER A 117 2.11 -50.02 -13.49
CA SER A 117 0.74 -50.24 -13.00
C SER A 117 0.43 -49.32 -11.80
N VAL A 118 -0.71 -48.65 -11.84
CA VAL A 118 -1.19 -47.69 -10.82
C VAL A 118 -2.63 -48.05 -10.42
N PRO A 119 -2.95 -48.16 -9.11
CA PRO A 119 -4.33 -48.35 -8.68
C PRO A 119 -5.17 -47.10 -9.02
N ILE A 120 -6.35 -47.31 -9.60
CA ILE A 120 -7.29 -46.21 -9.84
C ILE A 120 -8.02 -45.86 -8.55
N ILE A 121 -8.36 -44.59 -8.40
CA ILE A 121 -9.30 -44.15 -7.36
C ILE A 121 -10.68 -44.01 -8.01
N SER A 122 -11.68 -44.69 -7.47
CA SER A 122 -13.05 -44.52 -7.94
C SER A 122 -13.62 -43.17 -7.52
N LEU A 123 -14.66 -42.69 -8.20
CA LEU A 123 -15.40 -41.49 -7.80
C LEU A 123 -15.83 -41.57 -6.33
N LYS A 124 -16.38 -42.71 -5.90
CA LYS A 124 -16.76 -42.94 -4.51
C LYS A 124 -15.59 -42.72 -3.53
N GLU A 125 -14.47 -43.41 -3.75
CA GLU A 125 -13.29 -43.29 -2.89
C GLU A 125 -12.68 -41.88 -2.92
N TYR A 126 -12.76 -41.20 -4.08
CA TYR A 126 -12.33 -39.82 -4.23
C TYR A 126 -13.16 -38.87 -3.37
N VAL A 127 -14.49 -38.97 -3.45
CA VAL A 127 -15.42 -38.19 -2.63
C VAL A 127 -15.19 -38.49 -1.15
N GLU A 128 -15.12 -39.75 -0.75
CA GLU A 128 -14.84 -40.13 0.63
C GLU A 128 -13.51 -39.54 1.13
N LYS A 129 -12.45 -39.63 0.34
CA LYS A 129 -11.13 -39.09 0.69
C LYS A 129 -11.14 -37.58 0.88
N TYR A 130 -11.62 -36.81 -0.10
CA TYR A 130 -11.52 -35.33 -0.06
C TYR A 130 -12.60 -34.66 0.80
N THR A 131 -13.67 -35.38 1.14
CA THR A 131 -14.68 -34.95 2.12
C THR A 131 -14.39 -35.45 3.54
N TYR A 132 -13.27 -36.15 3.77
CA TYR A 132 -12.92 -36.78 5.05
C TYR A 132 -14.03 -37.69 5.59
N HIS A 133 -14.59 -38.52 4.71
CA HIS A 133 -15.70 -39.44 4.96
C HIS A 133 -16.98 -38.78 5.49
N LYS A 134 -17.12 -37.44 5.37
CA LYS A 134 -18.39 -36.77 5.64
C LYS A 134 -19.42 -37.04 4.56
N MET A 135 -18.97 -37.40 3.37
CA MET A 135 -19.82 -37.80 2.27
C MET A 135 -19.29 -39.08 1.62
N THR A 136 -20.22 -39.89 1.15
CA THR A 136 -19.98 -40.97 0.20
C THR A 136 -20.98 -40.82 -0.95
N THR A 137 -20.68 -41.43 -2.09
CA THR A 137 -21.59 -41.48 -3.23
C THR A 137 -21.74 -42.90 -3.72
N LYS A 138 -22.94 -43.24 -4.18
CA LYS A 138 -23.25 -44.51 -4.82
C LYS A 138 -23.80 -44.25 -6.20
N THR A 139 -23.09 -44.71 -7.23
CA THR A 139 -23.52 -44.56 -8.61
C THR A 139 -24.42 -45.72 -9.01
N THR A 140 -25.60 -45.40 -9.51
CA THR A 140 -26.52 -46.37 -10.11
C THR A 140 -26.64 -46.11 -11.60
N PHE A 141 -26.31 -47.14 -12.38
CA PHE A 141 -26.39 -47.13 -13.84
C PHE A 141 -27.83 -47.36 -14.29
N LEU A 142 -28.30 -46.50 -15.19
CA LEU A 142 -29.70 -46.40 -15.59
C LEU A 142 -29.82 -46.12 -17.10
N PRO A 143 -30.99 -46.38 -17.69
CA PRO A 143 -32.11 -47.13 -17.10
C PRO A 143 -31.82 -48.63 -16.95
N GLN A 144 -32.69 -49.33 -16.22
CA GLN A 144 -32.67 -50.78 -16.05
C GLN A 144 -33.98 -51.38 -16.60
N ASP A 145 -33.91 -52.57 -17.16
CA ASP A 145 -35.10 -53.36 -17.49
C ASP A 145 -35.77 -53.90 -16.21
N ARG A 146 -36.89 -54.64 -16.37
CA ARG A 146 -37.62 -55.22 -15.22
C ARG A 146 -36.82 -56.30 -14.46
N ASN A 147 -35.75 -56.81 -15.03
CA ASN A 147 -34.86 -57.78 -14.41
C ASN A 147 -33.63 -57.12 -13.77
N GLY A 148 -33.53 -55.78 -13.80
CA GLY A 148 -32.39 -55.03 -13.26
C GLY A 148 -31.18 -54.97 -14.20
N LYS A 149 -31.31 -55.40 -15.47
CA LYS A 149 -30.24 -55.27 -16.46
C LYS A 149 -30.22 -53.83 -16.97
N VAL A 150 -29.05 -53.18 -16.93
CA VAL A 150 -28.87 -51.84 -17.51
C VAL A 150 -29.11 -51.88 -19.02
N ILE A 151 -29.85 -50.90 -19.53
CA ILE A 151 -30.17 -50.71 -20.94
C ILE A 151 -29.98 -49.23 -21.27
N SER A 152 -29.32 -48.90 -22.37
CA SER A 152 -29.12 -47.50 -22.76
C SER A 152 -30.41 -46.88 -23.29
N VAL A 153 -30.59 -45.58 -23.06
CA VAL A 153 -31.63 -44.80 -23.72
C VAL A 153 -31.25 -44.62 -25.19
N LYS A 154 -32.01 -45.27 -26.08
CA LYS A 154 -31.89 -45.03 -27.53
C LYS A 154 -32.64 -43.77 -27.94
N LEU A 155 -31.92 -42.77 -28.43
CA LEU A 155 -32.48 -41.49 -28.85
C LEU A 155 -33.23 -41.56 -30.19
N SER A 156 -34.13 -40.62 -30.41
CA SER A 156 -34.96 -40.53 -31.63
C SER A 156 -34.26 -39.85 -32.80
N LYS A 157 -33.27 -39.01 -32.51
CA LYS A 157 -32.46 -38.27 -33.50
C LYS A 157 -31.04 -38.83 -33.56
N ASN A 158 -30.44 -38.74 -34.73
CA ASN A 158 -29.03 -39.06 -34.95
C ASN A 158 -28.13 -38.07 -34.22
N ARG A 159 -26.90 -38.50 -33.89
CA ARG A 159 -25.91 -37.64 -33.22
C ARG A 159 -25.66 -36.34 -33.96
N SER A 160 -25.59 -36.38 -35.29
CA SER A 160 -25.35 -35.21 -36.16
C SER A 160 -26.37 -34.07 -35.94
N TYR A 161 -27.58 -34.38 -35.48
CA TYR A 161 -28.58 -33.37 -35.11
C TYR A 161 -28.14 -32.54 -33.90
N TYR A 162 -27.40 -33.10 -32.95
CA TYR A 162 -26.89 -32.38 -31.78
C TYR A 162 -25.44 -31.90 -31.95
N MET A 163 -24.90 -31.98 -33.17
CA MET A 163 -23.59 -31.45 -33.53
C MET A 163 -23.71 -30.08 -34.20
N LYS A 164 -22.66 -29.26 -34.13
CA LYS A 164 -22.64 -27.92 -34.71
C LYS A 164 -22.91 -27.96 -36.22
N LYS A 165 -23.67 -26.98 -36.71
CA LYS A 165 -23.95 -26.83 -38.14
C LYS A 165 -22.67 -26.50 -38.90
N SER A 166 -22.41 -27.24 -39.97
CA SER A 166 -21.26 -27.02 -40.85
C SER A 166 -21.62 -27.36 -42.29
N ALA A 167 -20.69 -27.13 -43.23
CA ALA A 167 -20.87 -27.57 -44.62
C ALA A 167 -21.03 -29.10 -44.73
N SER A 168 -20.38 -29.87 -43.84
CA SER A 168 -20.49 -31.33 -43.78
C SER A 168 -21.66 -31.82 -42.91
N ASN A 169 -22.22 -30.97 -42.06
CA ASN A 169 -23.38 -31.25 -41.22
C ASN A 169 -24.46 -30.16 -41.34
N PRO A 170 -25.22 -30.12 -42.46
CA PRO A 170 -26.20 -29.06 -42.70
C PRO A 170 -27.39 -29.08 -41.72
N ASN A 171 -27.66 -30.23 -41.10
CA ASN A 171 -28.74 -30.44 -40.12
C ASN A 171 -28.31 -30.16 -38.68
N GLY A 172 -27.05 -29.82 -38.45
CA GLY A 172 -26.52 -29.45 -37.14
C GLY A 172 -27.13 -28.15 -36.60
N TYR A 173 -26.79 -27.82 -35.36
CA TYR A 173 -27.34 -26.67 -34.64
C TYR A 173 -26.62 -25.37 -34.95
N THR A 174 -27.39 -24.27 -34.98
CA THR A 174 -26.85 -22.92 -34.88
C THR A 174 -26.72 -22.52 -33.41
N LEU A 175 -25.88 -21.53 -33.10
CA LEU A 175 -25.67 -21.06 -31.73
C LEU A 175 -26.99 -20.73 -31.01
N THR A 176 -27.92 -20.07 -31.70
CA THR A 176 -29.25 -19.75 -31.19
C THR A 176 -30.15 -20.96 -30.90
N GLN A 177 -29.87 -22.12 -31.51
CA GLN A 177 -30.65 -23.35 -31.36
C GLN A 177 -30.08 -24.31 -30.32
N ALA A 178 -28.84 -24.11 -29.86
CA ALA A 178 -28.17 -25.11 -29.06
C ALA A 178 -28.88 -25.36 -27.71
N ARG A 179 -29.32 -24.31 -27.01
CA ARG A 179 -30.10 -24.45 -25.76
C ARG A 179 -31.38 -25.24 -25.97
N GLU A 180 -32.14 -24.91 -27.00
CA GLU A 180 -33.40 -25.60 -27.31
C GLU A 180 -33.15 -27.08 -27.65
N ARG A 181 -32.09 -27.38 -28.41
CA ARG A 181 -31.74 -28.76 -28.74
C ARG A 181 -31.25 -29.57 -27.55
N GLU A 182 -30.54 -28.94 -26.62
CA GLU A 182 -30.15 -29.61 -25.39
C GLU A 182 -31.36 -29.86 -24.48
N GLU A 183 -32.28 -28.89 -24.39
CA GLU A 183 -33.54 -29.06 -23.68
C GLU A 183 -34.40 -30.19 -24.28
N GLU A 184 -34.47 -30.29 -25.62
CA GLU A 184 -35.09 -31.42 -26.32
C GLU A 184 -34.40 -32.76 -25.95
N LEU A 185 -33.07 -32.79 -26.05
CA LEU A 185 -32.26 -33.98 -25.76
C LEU A 185 -32.51 -34.50 -24.34
N ILE A 186 -32.41 -33.62 -23.34
CA ILE A 186 -32.52 -34.01 -21.93
C ILE A 186 -33.96 -34.38 -21.58
N ASN A 187 -34.97 -33.67 -22.09
CA ASN A 187 -36.37 -34.05 -21.89
C ASN A 187 -36.69 -35.43 -22.47
N GLU A 188 -36.15 -35.77 -23.65
CA GLU A 188 -36.31 -37.09 -24.25
C GLU A 188 -35.66 -38.18 -23.37
N ILE A 189 -34.43 -37.94 -22.92
CA ILE A 189 -33.68 -38.88 -22.06
C ILE A 189 -34.44 -39.14 -20.76
N LEU A 190 -34.89 -38.07 -20.09
CA LEU A 190 -35.63 -38.16 -18.83
C LEU A 190 -36.98 -38.87 -19.03
N SER A 191 -37.74 -38.51 -20.07
CA SER A 191 -39.04 -39.14 -20.37
C SER A 191 -38.90 -40.65 -20.56
N LYS A 192 -37.85 -41.10 -21.25
CA LYS A 192 -37.58 -42.53 -21.48
C LYS A 192 -37.02 -43.25 -20.26
N SER A 193 -36.38 -42.54 -19.34
CA SER A 193 -35.75 -43.12 -18.14
C SER A 193 -36.65 -43.11 -16.91
N LYS A 194 -37.69 -42.26 -16.88
CA LYS A 194 -38.55 -41.99 -15.72
C LYS A 194 -39.06 -43.26 -15.03
N GLU A 195 -39.77 -44.14 -15.74
CA GLU A 195 -40.31 -45.39 -15.15
C GLU A 195 -39.22 -46.23 -14.49
N SER A 196 -38.03 -46.33 -15.11
CA SER A 196 -36.92 -47.09 -14.53
C SER A 196 -36.36 -46.43 -13.27
N ILE A 197 -36.24 -45.11 -13.26
CA ILE A 197 -35.68 -44.36 -12.13
C ILE A 197 -36.64 -44.46 -10.93
N GLU A 198 -37.92 -44.19 -11.16
CA GLU A 198 -39.00 -44.18 -10.15
C GLU A 198 -39.27 -45.57 -9.55
N ARG A 199 -38.95 -46.64 -10.29
CA ARG A 199 -38.98 -48.00 -9.74
C ARG A 199 -37.86 -48.29 -8.74
N ILE A 200 -36.72 -47.59 -8.86
CA ILE A 200 -35.51 -47.85 -8.07
C ILE A 200 -35.37 -46.86 -6.91
N PHE A 201 -35.78 -45.61 -7.10
CA PHE A 201 -35.57 -44.52 -6.17
C PHE A 201 -36.89 -43.87 -5.76
N SER A 202 -37.03 -43.58 -4.47
CA SER A 202 -38.11 -42.77 -3.93
C SER A 202 -37.79 -41.26 -4.02
N ALA A 203 -38.80 -40.41 -3.81
CA ALA A 203 -38.61 -38.96 -3.71
C ALA A 203 -37.52 -38.54 -2.71
N SER A 204 -37.39 -39.25 -1.58
CA SER A 204 -36.35 -38.99 -0.56
C SER A 204 -34.97 -39.51 -0.94
N ASP A 205 -34.89 -40.49 -1.84
CA ASP A 205 -33.60 -40.98 -2.33
C ASP A 205 -32.97 -40.02 -3.34
N LEU A 206 -33.81 -39.29 -4.09
CA LEU A 206 -33.40 -38.35 -5.13
C LEU A 206 -33.09 -36.95 -4.59
N ASP A 207 -33.63 -36.58 -3.43
CA ASP A 207 -33.56 -35.23 -2.84
C ASP A 207 -33.36 -35.34 -1.32
N LYS A 208 -32.13 -35.63 -0.88
CA LYS A 208 -31.80 -35.87 0.53
C LYS A 208 -31.72 -34.58 1.39
N ASN A 209 -31.61 -33.38 0.80
CA ASN A 209 -31.62 -32.08 1.47
C ASN A 209 -33.00 -31.48 1.46
N ASN A 210 -33.93 -32.10 0.74
CA ASN A 210 -35.30 -31.69 0.63
C ASN A 210 -35.41 -30.26 0.08
N ASP A 211 -34.60 -29.94 -0.93
CA ASP A 211 -34.66 -28.65 -1.63
C ASP A 211 -35.62 -28.63 -2.83
N GLY A 212 -36.24 -29.78 -3.13
CA GLY A 212 -37.17 -29.98 -4.22
C GLY A 212 -36.51 -30.37 -5.54
N ASN A 213 -35.18 -30.53 -5.58
CA ASN A 213 -34.44 -30.91 -6.77
C ASN A 213 -33.71 -32.24 -6.59
N VAL A 214 -33.44 -32.91 -7.72
CA VAL A 214 -32.60 -34.11 -7.76
C VAL A 214 -31.15 -33.72 -7.43
N ASP A 215 -30.56 -34.43 -6.48
CA ASP A 215 -29.23 -34.13 -5.91
C ASP A 215 -28.09 -34.27 -6.91
N ALA A 216 -28.05 -35.41 -7.63
CA ALA A 216 -26.95 -35.75 -8.53
C ALA A 216 -27.41 -36.64 -9.68
N ILE A 217 -27.36 -36.09 -10.89
CA ILE A 217 -27.69 -36.81 -12.12
C ILE A 217 -26.73 -36.41 -13.24
N SER A 218 -26.32 -37.37 -14.05
CA SER A 218 -25.53 -37.11 -15.25
C SER A 218 -25.92 -38.01 -16.40
N PHE A 219 -25.84 -37.44 -17.61
CA PHE A 219 -26.18 -38.09 -18.86
C PHE A 219 -24.90 -38.44 -19.60
N PHE A 220 -24.59 -39.73 -19.67
CA PHE A 220 -23.42 -40.26 -20.36
C PHE A 220 -23.78 -40.52 -21.81
N ILE A 221 -23.30 -39.64 -22.68
CA ILE A 221 -23.62 -39.60 -24.10
C ILE A 221 -22.57 -40.39 -24.89
N GLU A 222 -23.01 -41.44 -25.59
CA GLU A 222 -22.18 -42.29 -26.45
C GLU A 222 -21.33 -41.47 -27.43
N ALA A 223 -20.08 -41.90 -27.67
CA ALA A 223 -19.15 -41.27 -28.62
C ALA A 223 -18.26 -42.32 -29.30
N ASP A 224 -17.72 -42.00 -30.50
CA ASP A 224 -16.86 -42.89 -31.30
C ASP A 224 -15.44 -42.31 -31.54
N LYS A 225 -14.58 -43.07 -32.23
CA LYS A 225 -13.19 -42.72 -32.56
C LYS A 225 -13.05 -41.35 -33.24
N VAL A 226 -11.99 -40.65 -32.84
CA VAL A 226 -11.57 -39.25 -33.07
C VAL A 226 -11.91 -38.56 -34.38
N THR A 227 -11.98 -39.25 -35.51
CA THR A 227 -11.79 -38.59 -36.80
C THR A 227 -13.08 -38.20 -37.52
N GLU A 228 -14.24 -38.73 -37.13
CA GLU A 228 -15.52 -38.44 -37.81
C GLU A 228 -16.49 -37.56 -36.97
N ASP A 229 -16.26 -37.41 -35.66
CA ASP A 229 -17.17 -36.72 -34.72
C ASP A 229 -16.44 -35.87 -33.66
N LYS A 230 -15.44 -35.06 -34.02
CA LYS A 230 -14.79 -34.18 -33.04
C LYS A 230 -15.80 -33.19 -32.46
N VAL A 231 -16.18 -33.42 -31.21
CA VAL A 231 -16.86 -32.44 -30.37
C VAL A 231 -15.78 -31.50 -29.87
N GLU A 232 -15.90 -30.22 -30.20
CA GLU A 232 -14.90 -29.21 -29.85
C GLU A 232 -15.31 -28.45 -28.59
N TRP A 233 -14.36 -27.69 -28.05
CA TRP A 233 -14.61 -26.77 -26.96
C TRP A 233 -15.84 -25.91 -27.27
N SER A 234 -16.75 -25.79 -26.29
CA SER A 234 -18.03 -25.08 -26.38
C SER A 234 -19.14 -25.71 -27.23
N ASP A 235 -18.95 -26.91 -27.78
CA ASP A 235 -20.06 -27.61 -28.44
C ASP A 235 -21.10 -28.14 -27.43
N LEU A 236 -22.35 -28.33 -27.87
CA LEU A 236 -23.47 -28.80 -27.05
C LEU A 236 -23.15 -30.14 -26.40
N LEU A 237 -22.60 -31.08 -27.17
CA LEU A 237 -22.22 -32.39 -26.65
C LEU A 237 -20.84 -32.38 -25.95
N TRP A 238 -20.18 -31.23 -25.76
CA TRP A 238 -18.94 -31.19 -24.97
C TRP A 238 -19.29 -31.51 -23.51
N SER A 239 -18.41 -32.19 -22.77
CA SER A 239 -18.71 -32.49 -21.36
C SER A 239 -18.83 -31.19 -20.57
N HIS A 240 -19.94 -30.99 -19.88
CA HIS A 240 -20.21 -29.77 -19.13
C HIS A 240 -21.29 -29.96 -18.07
N LYS A 241 -21.33 -29.02 -17.11
CA LYS A 241 -22.40 -28.86 -16.14
C LYS A 241 -23.30 -27.69 -16.49
N ILE A 242 -24.61 -27.85 -16.30
CA ILE A 242 -25.61 -26.80 -16.54
C ILE A 242 -26.62 -26.71 -15.40
N SER A 243 -27.18 -25.51 -15.19
CA SER A 243 -28.27 -25.28 -14.24
C SER A 243 -29.35 -24.37 -14.83
N GLY A 244 -30.58 -24.49 -14.33
CA GLY A 244 -31.68 -23.58 -14.69
C GLY A 244 -32.21 -23.80 -16.11
N MET A 245 -32.11 -25.03 -16.62
CA MET A 245 -32.84 -25.43 -17.81
C MET A 245 -34.31 -25.67 -17.46
N ASN A 246 -35.22 -25.31 -18.37
CA ASN A 246 -36.66 -25.45 -18.13
C ASN A 246 -37.14 -26.85 -18.54
N LEU A 247 -36.67 -27.87 -17.83
CA LEU A 247 -37.03 -29.26 -18.12
C LEU A 247 -38.49 -29.54 -17.71
N ASN A 248 -39.22 -30.26 -18.57
CA ASN A 248 -40.64 -30.56 -18.41
C ASN A 248 -40.91 -31.89 -17.71
N VAL A 249 -39.86 -32.62 -17.33
CA VAL A 249 -39.93 -33.92 -16.65
C VAL A 249 -39.43 -33.77 -15.23
N ASP A 250 -40.25 -34.15 -14.25
CA ASP A 250 -39.83 -34.38 -12.86
C ASP A 250 -39.54 -35.88 -12.62
N LEU A 251 -38.86 -36.20 -11.53
CA LEU A 251 -38.64 -37.58 -11.05
C LEU A 251 -39.15 -37.67 -9.62
N GLU A 252 -40.17 -38.50 -9.35
CA GLU A 252 -40.84 -38.57 -8.05
C GLU A 252 -41.27 -37.18 -7.51
N GLY A 253 -41.72 -36.28 -8.39
CA GLY A 253 -42.09 -34.91 -8.03
C GLY A 253 -40.91 -33.96 -7.76
N LYS A 254 -39.66 -34.40 -7.97
CA LYS A 254 -38.43 -33.60 -7.82
C LYS A 254 -37.98 -33.06 -9.16
N LYS A 255 -37.53 -31.79 -9.18
CA LYS A 255 -37.06 -31.11 -10.38
C LYS A 255 -35.61 -31.45 -10.70
N ILE A 256 -35.27 -31.51 -11.98
CA ILE A 256 -33.86 -31.56 -12.39
C ILE A 256 -33.42 -30.13 -12.67
N ASN A 257 -32.86 -29.47 -11.65
CA ASN A 257 -32.36 -28.09 -11.81
C ASN A 257 -30.91 -28.04 -12.32
N THR A 258 -30.09 -29.01 -11.91
CA THR A 258 -28.67 -29.11 -12.28
C THR A 258 -28.37 -30.54 -12.73
N TYR A 259 -27.61 -30.67 -13.81
CA TYR A 259 -27.10 -31.95 -14.30
C TYR A 259 -25.77 -31.76 -15.00
N ASN A 260 -25.05 -32.86 -15.21
CA ASN A 260 -23.90 -32.88 -16.11
C ASN A 260 -24.21 -33.69 -17.37
N LEU A 261 -23.74 -33.20 -18.51
CA LEU A 261 -23.66 -33.95 -19.74
C LEU A 261 -22.21 -34.42 -19.86
N ILE A 262 -22.01 -35.73 -19.96
CA ILE A 262 -20.68 -36.34 -20.05
C ILE A 262 -20.58 -37.05 -21.39
N ASN A 263 -19.78 -36.49 -22.28
CA ASN A 263 -19.46 -37.12 -23.55
C ASN A 263 -18.46 -38.25 -23.32
N THR A 264 -18.82 -39.49 -23.65
CA THR A 264 -17.95 -40.66 -23.41
C THR A 264 -16.83 -40.79 -24.44
N TYR A 265 -16.22 -39.67 -24.83
CA TYR A 265 -15.16 -39.60 -25.83
C TYR A 265 -13.90 -40.32 -25.35
N ASP A 266 -13.45 -41.32 -26.10
CA ASP A 266 -12.07 -41.81 -26.04
C ASP A 266 -11.59 -42.24 -27.42
N SER A 267 -10.52 -41.58 -27.83
CA SER A 267 -9.84 -41.70 -29.11
C SER A 267 -9.18 -43.06 -29.35
N ASN A 268 -8.78 -43.75 -28.29
CA ASN A 268 -7.75 -44.77 -28.38
C ASN A 268 -8.16 -46.14 -27.83
N TYR A 269 -9.21 -46.22 -27.01
CA TYR A 269 -9.55 -47.47 -26.31
C TYR A 269 -11.06 -47.70 -26.14
N LEU A 270 -11.44 -48.98 -26.13
CA LEU A 270 -12.81 -49.45 -25.87
C LEU A 270 -13.30 -48.98 -24.48
N GLY A 271 -14.44 -48.30 -24.43
CA GLY A 271 -15.10 -47.88 -23.19
C GLY A 271 -15.08 -46.38 -22.87
N GLY A 272 -14.56 -45.52 -23.76
CA GLY A 272 -14.73 -44.07 -23.59
C GLY A 272 -14.03 -43.50 -22.35
N VAL A 273 -14.69 -42.55 -21.68
CA VAL A 273 -14.28 -42.04 -20.34
C VAL A 273 -14.25 -43.12 -19.24
N PHE A 274 -14.85 -44.30 -19.48
CA PHE A 274 -14.73 -45.46 -18.57
C PHE A 274 -13.52 -46.33 -18.92
N SER A 275 -12.96 -46.17 -20.10
CA SER A 275 -11.68 -46.76 -20.44
C SER A 275 -10.65 -46.11 -19.53
N MET A 276 -10.02 -46.93 -18.68
CA MET A 276 -8.99 -46.52 -17.74
C MET A 276 -7.73 -46.13 -18.52
N ASN A 277 -7.80 -45.02 -19.26
CA ASN A 277 -6.72 -44.46 -20.05
C ASN A 277 -6.33 -43.08 -19.49
N GLN A 278 -5.40 -42.42 -20.16
CA GLN A 278 -4.77 -41.20 -19.66
C GLN A 278 -5.77 -40.02 -19.65
N GLY A 279 -6.25 -39.64 -18.46
CA GLY A 279 -6.96 -38.38 -18.21
C GLY A 279 -8.48 -38.35 -18.44
N THR A 280 -9.08 -39.35 -19.10
CA THR A 280 -10.50 -39.23 -19.49
C THR A 280 -11.49 -39.49 -18.35
N TYR A 281 -11.22 -40.46 -17.47
CA TYR A 281 -12.14 -40.74 -16.35
C TYR A 281 -12.09 -39.67 -15.25
N GLY A 282 -11.00 -38.90 -15.18
CA GLY A 282 -10.90 -37.74 -14.29
C GLY A 282 -11.96 -36.67 -14.58
N THR A 283 -12.41 -36.58 -15.84
CA THR A 283 -13.54 -35.72 -16.25
C THR A 283 -14.83 -36.08 -15.51
N ILE A 284 -15.09 -37.37 -15.25
CA ILE A 284 -16.28 -37.79 -14.49
C ILE A 284 -16.24 -37.18 -13.08
N ILE A 285 -15.06 -37.19 -12.45
CA ILE A 285 -14.87 -36.64 -11.11
C ILE A 285 -14.97 -35.11 -11.13
N HIS A 286 -14.36 -34.46 -12.11
CA HIS A 286 -14.45 -33.01 -12.31
C HIS A 286 -15.90 -32.53 -12.43
N GLU A 287 -16.68 -33.15 -13.32
CA GLU A 287 -18.09 -32.79 -13.50
C GLU A 287 -18.93 -33.11 -12.25
N TYR A 288 -18.65 -34.21 -11.55
CA TYR A 288 -19.30 -34.51 -10.28
C TYR A 288 -18.99 -33.46 -9.19
N MET A 289 -17.79 -32.88 -9.18
CA MET A 289 -17.45 -31.81 -8.23
C MET A 289 -18.27 -30.53 -8.47
N HIS A 290 -18.73 -30.25 -9.70
CA HIS A 290 -19.67 -29.16 -9.95
C HIS A 290 -21.05 -29.40 -9.33
N VAL A 291 -21.47 -30.66 -9.21
CA VAL A 291 -22.70 -31.04 -8.48
C VAL A 291 -22.59 -30.64 -7.00
N LEU A 292 -21.38 -30.79 -6.43
CA LEU A 292 -21.07 -30.35 -5.07
C LEU A 292 -20.82 -28.83 -4.95
N GLY A 293 -20.98 -28.09 -6.06
CA GLY A 293 -20.94 -26.63 -6.09
C GLY A 293 -19.55 -26.02 -6.30
N LEU A 294 -18.53 -26.83 -6.61
CA LEU A 294 -17.18 -26.33 -6.91
C LEU A 294 -17.14 -25.66 -8.31
N PRO A 295 -16.36 -24.58 -8.50
CA PRO A 295 -16.27 -23.86 -9.76
C PRO A 295 -15.06 -24.32 -10.58
N ASP A 296 -15.00 -23.94 -11.85
CA ASP A 296 -13.80 -24.08 -12.66
C ASP A 296 -12.68 -23.16 -12.19
N LEU A 297 -11.45 -23.68 -12.19
CA LEU A 297 -10.23 -22.99 -11.78
C LEU A 297 -9.25 -22.74 -12.92
N TYR A 298 -9.58 -23.11 -14.15
CA TYR A 298 -8.89 -22.68 -15.36
C TYR A 298 -9.58 -21.45 -15.99
N ARG A 299 -8.87 -20.76 -16.90
CA ARG A 299 -9.39 -19.59 -17.62
C ARG A 299 -10.00 -20.03 -18.95
N TYR A 300 -11.15 -19.45 -19.32
CA TYR A 300 -11.85 -19.84 -20.56
C TYR A 300 -11.41 -19.00 -21.76
N ASN A 301 -11.26 -17.68 -21.56
CA ASN A 301 -11.06 -16.70 -22.65
C ASN A 301 -9.70 -16.00 -22.57
N SER A 302 -8.75 -16.57 -21.83
CA SER A 302 -7.46 -15.94 -21.61
C SER A 302 -6.36 -16.96 -21.50
N SER A 303 -5.17 -16.59 -21.95
CA SER A 303 -3.99 -17.43 -21.82
C SER A 303 -3.52 -17.53 -20.37
N GLY A 304 -2.70 -18.55 -20.11
CA GLY A 304 -2.05 -18.79 -18.84
C GLY A 304 -2.84 -19.72 -17.92
N ASP A 305 -2.11 -20.49 -17.13
CA ASP A 305 -2.62 -21.49 -16.22
C ASP A 305 -2.48 -21.01 -14.76
N PRO A 306 -3.55 -20.46 -14.15
CA PRO A 306 -3.47 -19.91 -12.79
C PRO A 306 -3.30 -20.99 -11.71
N VAL A 307 -3.70 -22.25 -11.96
CA VAL A 307 -3.76 -23.31 -10.93
C VAL A 307 -3.13 -24.63 -11.40
N GLY A 308 -3.46 -25.09 -12.60
CA GLY A 308 -2.95 -26.31 -13.21
C GLY A 308 -3.16 -27.59 -12.40
N PHE A 309 -2.21 -28.51 -12.46
CA PHE A 309 -2.31 -29.85 -11.86
C PHE A 309 -2.45 -29.89 -10.32
N TYR A 310 -2.45 -28.75 -9.65
CA TYR A 310 -2.67 -28.67 -8.20
C TYR A 310 -4.13 -28.96 -7.81
N ASP A 311 -5.11 -28.77 -8.71
CA ASP A 311 -6.52 -28.98 -8.43
C ASP A 311 -7.26 -29.65 -9.60
N ILE A 312 -8.15 -30.62 -9.31
CA ILE A 312 -8.98 -31.28 -10.32
C ILE A 312 -9.91 -30.32 -11.04
N MET A 313 -10.31 -29.22 -10.40
CA MET A 313 -11.15 -28.18 -11.01
C MET A 313 -10.37 -27.30 -12.00
N ALA A 314 -9.05 -27.47 -12.11
CA ALA A 314 -8.22 -26.76 -13.07
C ALA A 314 -7.77 -27.64 -14.24
N THR A 315 -7.55 -28.94 -14.02
CA THR A 315 -7.11 -29.86 -15.09
C THR A 315 -7.40 -31.32 -14.76
N THR A 316 -7.54 -32.16 -15.80
CA THR A 316 -7.86 -33.60 -15.70
C THR A 316 -6.88 -34.51 -16.46
N ILE A 317 -5.72 -34.00 -16.87
CA ILE A 317 -4.85 -34.58 -17.92
C ILE A 317 -4.00 -35.83 -17.56
N ASN A 318 -4.28 -36.55 -16.48
CA ASN A 318 -3.36 -37.53 -15.90
C ASN A 318 -3.96 -38.93 -15.65
N TYR A 319 -3.13 -39.95 -15.41
CA TYR A 319 -3.55 -41.34 -15.18
C TYR A 319 -4.39 -41.54 -13.92
N ASN A 320 -4.16 -40.70 -12.91
CA ASN A 320 -5.03 -40.58 -11.75
C ASN A 320 -5.45 -39.11 -11.61
N PRO A 321 -6.69 -38.84 -11.17
CA PRO A 321 -7.20 -37.50 -11.00
C PRO A 321 -6.36 -36.73 -9.97
N GLN A 322 -6.18 -35.44 -10.25
CA GLN A 322 -5.60 -34.47 -9.34
C GLN A 322 -6.40 -34.42 -8.03
N GLY A 323 -5.76 -33.96 -6.96
CA GLY A 323 -6.46 -33.69 -5.71
C GLY A 323 -7.28 -32.41 -5.76
N ILE A 324 -7.91 -32.06 -4.64
CA ILE A 324 -8.56 -30.77 -4.42
C ILE A 324 -7.77 -30.00 -3.37
N LEU A 325 -7.51 -28.71 -3.63
CA LEU A 325 -6.85 -27.83 -2.68
C LEU A 325 -7.70 -27.65 -1.42
N THR A 326 -7.05 -27.57 -0.26
CA THR A 326 -7.71 -27.57 1.06
C THR A 326 -8.71 -26.42 1.20
N TYR A 327 -8.41 -25.23 0.67
CA TYR A 327 -9.35 -24.11 0.71
C TYR A 327 -10.68 -24.42 0.02
N MET A 328 -10.63 -25.12 -1.12
CA MET A 328 -11.82 -25.48 -1.89
C MET A 328 -12.68 -26.51 -1.15
N THR A 329 -12.12 -27.29 -0.23
CA THR A 329 -12.87 -28.28 0.58
C THR A 329 -13.29 -27.76 1.97
N SER A 330 -12.74 -26.61 2.40
CA SER A 330 -13.03 -26.00 3.71
C SER A 330 -13.94 -24.79 3.61
N GLU A 331 -13.46 -23.70 3.03
CA GLU A 331 -14.10 -22.39 3.15
C GLU A 331 -14.87 -21.98 1.91
N TYR A 332 -14.51 -22.50 0.73
CA TYR A 332 -15.25 -22.21 -0.50
C TYR A 332 -16.72 -22.60 -0.34
N ASN A 333 -17.63 -21.67 -0.63
CA ASN A 333 -19.08 -21.82 -0.45
C ASN A 333 -19.52 -22.40 0.92
N ASN A 334 -18.71 -22.21 1.96
CA ASN A 334 -18.95 -22.79 3.31
C ASN A 334 -19.06 -24.33 3.31
N LEU A 335 -18.30 -25.04 2.48
CA LEU A 335 -18.30 -26.51 2.38
C LEU A 335 -17.93 -27.23 3.69
N GLY A 336 -16.99 -26.70 4.46
CA GLY A 336 -16.69 -27.15 5.81
C GLY A 336 -16.30 -28.62 5.96
N TRP A 337 -15.80 -29.29 4.91
CA TRP A 337 -15.43 -30.71 5.01
C TRP A 337 -14.21 -30.94 5.90
N ASN A 338 -13.31 -29.97 5.89
CA ASN A 338 -12.16 -29.84 6.79
C ASN A 338 -12.09 -28.42 7.36
N SER A 339 -11.10 -28.19 8.23
CA SER A 339 -10.86 -26.90 8.86
C SER A 339 -9.40 -26.48 8.71
N MET A 340 -9.15 -25.19 8.51
CA MET A 340 -7.82 -24.60 8.51
C MET A 340 -7.70 -23.56 9.63
N SER A 341 -6.52 -23.46 10.24
CA SER A 341 -6.23 -22.39 11.20
C SER A 341 -5.85 -21.10 10.48
N GLU A 342 -6.23 -19.97 11.08
CA GLU A 342 -5.94 -18.64 10.58
C GLU A 342 -4.71 -18.02 11.26
N ILE A 343 -3.84 -17.39 10.49
CA ILE A 343 -2.64 -16.68 10.93
C ILE A 343 -2.83 -15.19 10.66
N LYS A 344 -2.89 -14.38 11.74
CA LYS A 344 -3.07 -12.92 11.70
C LYS A 344 -1.82 -12.13 12.13
N SER A 345 -0.84 -12.81 12.70
CA SER A 345 0.41 -12.22 13.20
C SER A 345 1.57 -13.16 12.92
N SER A 346 2.78 -12.62 12.86
CA SER A 346 3.99 -13.41 12.62
C SER A 346 4.12 -14.56 13.62
N THR A 347 4.41 -15.76 13.12
CA THR A 347 4.54 -16.99 13.92
C THR A 347 5.25 -18.09 13.12
N SER A 348 5.69 -19.14 13.81
CA SER A 348 6.14 -20.38 13.19
C SER A 348 4.98 -21.38 13.09
N VAL A 349 4.91 -22.11 11.98
CA VAL A 349 3.84 -23.08 11.67
C VAL A 349 4.46 -24.39 11.19
N THR A 350 3.92 -25.52 11.66
CA THR A 350 4.25 -26.84 11.13
C THR A 350 3.03 -27.44 10.44
N LEU A 351 3.20 -27.79 9.16
CA LEU A 351 2.21 -28.53 8.38
C LEU A 351 2.68 -29.96 8.15
N ASN A 352 1.74 -30.90 8.16
CA ASN A 352 1.97 -32.33 8.02
C ASN A 352 1.50 -32.83 6.66
N LYS A 353 2.16 -33.90 6.21
CA LYS A 353 1.78 -34.65 5.03
C LYS A 353 0.33 -35.17 5.18
N PRO A 354 -0.55 -34.93 4.20
CA PRO A 354 -1.98 -35.21 4.34
C PRO A 354 -2.26 -36.70 4.51
N GLN A 355 -3.14 -37.05 5.45
CA GLN A 355 -3.60 -38.42 5.71
C GLN A 355 -5.07 -38.62 5.31
N TYR A 356 -5.84 -37.54 5.13
CA TYR A 356 -7.26 -37.56 4.75
C TYR A 356 -8.20 -38.33 5.71
N SER A 357 -7.72 -38.64 6.92
CA SER A 357 -8.46 -39.40 7.92
C SER A 357 -9.02 -38.54 9.06
N ASN A 358 -8.50 -37.32 9.23
CA ASN A 358 -8.93 -36.37 10.27
C ASN A 358 -9.21 -34.99 9.65
N PRO A 359 -10.47 -34.49 9.66
CA PRO A 359 -10.84 -33.16 9.15
C PRO A 359 -10.05 -31.98 9.75
N SER A 360 -9.44 -32.17 10.92
CA SER A 360 -8.61 -31.17 11.61
C SER A 360 -7.11 -31.40 11.43
N GLU A 361 -6.69 -32.21 10.46
CA GLU A 361 -5.27 -32.39 10.16
C GLU A 361 -4.62 -31.05 9.76
N LYS A 362 -3.44 -30.78 10.31
CA LYS A 362 -2.69 -29.55 10.03
C LYS A 362 -1.98 -29.67 8.68
N ARG A 363 -2.73 -29.67 7.58
CA ARG A 363 -2.18 -29.74 6.21
C ARG A 363 -2.09 -28.39 5.50
N ALA A 364 -2.88 -27.41 5.93
CA ALA A 364 -2.87 -26.06 5.38
C ALA A 364 -3.21 -25.01 6.44
N VAL A 365 -2.77 -23.77 6.19
CA VAL A 365 -3.13 -22.59 6.98
C VAL A 365 -3.53 -21.43 6.09
N LYS A 366 -4.46 -20.62 6.61
CA LYS A 366 -4.88 -19.36 5.99
C LYS A 366 -4.11 -18.21 6.59
N ILE A 367 -3.37 -17.46 5.78
CA ILE A 367 -2.67 -16.25 6.20
C ILE A 367 -3.50 -15.05 5.75
N VAL A 368 -4.09 -14.37 6.73
CA VAL A 368 -4.85 -13.14 6.49
C VAL A 368 -3.93 -11.95 6.58
N SER A 369 -4.10 -11.03 5.63
CA SER A 369 -3.31 -9.84 5.59
C SER A 369 -4.06 -8.66 6.18
N PRO A 370 -3.41 -7.81 6.99
CA PRO A 370 -4.06 -6.62 7.51
C PRO A 370 -4.19 -5.49 6.46
N VAL A 371 -3.66 -5.67 5.25
CA VAL A 371 -3.74 -4.67 4.16
C VAL A 371 -4.75 -5.04 3.07
N SER A 372 -5.49 -6.14 3.22
CA SER A 372 -6.56 -6.55 2.30
C SER A 372 -7.62 -7.37 3.03
N ASP A 373 -8.88 -6.92 2.97
CA ASP A 373 -10.04 -7.66 3.51
C ASP A 373 -10.54 -8.76 2.54
N ASP A 374 -10.16 -8.65 1.27
CA ASP A 374 -10.74 -9.43 0.17
C ASP A 374 -9.79 -10.48 -0.42
N GLU A 375 -8.51 -10.39 -0.09
CA GLU A 375 -7.50 -11.29 -0.62
C GLU A 375 -6.57 -11.78 0.49
N PHE A 376 -6.37 -13.08 0.52
CA PHE A 376 -5.54 -13.77 1.50
C PHE A 376 -4.76 -14.90 0.83
N PHE A 377 -3.83 -15.49 1.58
CA PHE A 377 -2.93 -16.51 1.08
C PHE A 377 -3.14 -17.81 1.83
N ILE A 378 -3.07 -18.93 1.13
CA ILE A 378 -3.08 -20.25 1.73
C ILE A 378 -1.71 -20.87 1.52
N VAL A 379 -1.21 -21.52 2.57
CA VAL A 379 -0.02 -22.36 2.52
C VAL A 379 -0.48 -23.78 2.80
N GLU A 380 -0.21 -24.70 1.88
CA GLU A 380 -0.67 -26.07 1.94
C GLU A 380 0.47 -27.05 1.68
N TYR A 381 0.53 -28.13 2.45
CA TYR A 381 1.42 -29.25 2.16
C TYR A 381 0.95 -29.98 0.91
N TYR A 382 1.80 -30.00 -0.12
CA TYR A 382 1.59 -30.74 -1.34
C TYR A 382 2.51 -31.97 -1.38
N GLU A 383 1.91 -33.15 -1.51
CA GLU A 383 2.61 -34.39 -1.78
C GLU A 383 2.77 -34.58 -3.29
N LYS A 384 4.01 -34.78 -3.74
CA LYS A 384 4.31 -35.09 -5.13
C LYS A 384 3.61 -36.39 -5.52
N GLN A 385 2.84 -36.33 -6.61
CA GLN A 385 2.30 -37.52 -7.23
C GLN A 385 3.39 -38.31 -7.94
N ASN A 386 3.44 -39.62 -7.70
CA ASN A 386 4.36 -40.56 -8.35
C ASN A 386 3.63 -41.30 -9.49
N LYS A 387 4.40 -41.82 -10.46
CA LYS A 387 3.89 -42.57 -11.62
C LYS A 387 2.88 -41.80 -12.48
N VAL A 388 3.05 -40.48 -12.52
CA VAL A 388 2.32 -39.56 -13.39
C VAL A 388 3.27 -38.92 -14.40
N TYR A 389 2.73 -38.18 -15.38
CA TYR A 389 3.56 -37.36 -16.25
C TYR A 389 4.38 -36.35 -15.45
N THR A 390 5.65 -36.20 -15.79
CA THR A 390 6.57 -35.30 -15.07
C THR A 390 6.17 -33.82 -15.19
N SER A 391 5.43 -33.46 -16.24
CA SER A 391 4.84 -32.13 -16.42
C SER A 391 3.66 -31.86 -15.47
N ASP A 392 3.07 -32.90 -14.88
CA ASP A 392 1.74 -32.83 -14.24
C ASP A 392 1.82 -33.08 -12.73
N THR A 393 3.00 -32.86 -12.15
CA THR A 393 3.26 -32.97 -10.71
C THR A 393 4.43 -32.07 -10.32
N SER A 394 4.55 -31.74 -9.03
CA SER A 394 5.73 -31.01 -8.56
C SER A 394 7.00 -31.87 -8.63
N ILE A 395 8.16 -31.22 -8.75
CA ILE A 395 9.45 -31.92 -8.73
C ILE A 395 9.75 -32.58 -7.37
N SER A 396 9.15 -32.08 -6.27
CA SER A 396 9.31 -32.59 -4.91
C SER A 396 8.05 -32.43 -4.08
N ASP A 397 7.99 -33.11 -2.92
CA ASP A 397 7.08 -32.72 -1.84
C ASP A 397 7.43 -31.29 -1.37
N GLY A 398 6.45 -30.55 -0.86
CA GLY A 398 6.70 -29.18 -0.41
C GLY A 398 5.46 -28.43 0.03
N LEU A 399 5.59 -27.11 0.19
CA LEU A 399 4.48 -26.21 0.48
C LEU A 399 4.06 -25.46 -0.78
N VAL A 400 2.86 -25.69 -1.28
CA VAL A 400 2.27 -24.83 -2.31
C VAL A 400 1.68 -23.58 -1.64
N VAL A 401 1.90 -22.42 -2.26
CA VAL A 401 1.37 -21.14 -1.78
C VAL A 401 0.46 -20.57 -2.85
N TYR A 402 -0.78 -20.22 -2.49
CA TYR A 402 -1.76 -19.67 -3.43
C TYR A 402 -2.54 -18.51 -2.84
N ARG A 403 -2.97 -17.59 -3.70
CA ARG A 403 -3.86 -16.47 -3.36
C ARG A 403 -5.31 -16.89 -3.56
N ILE A 404 -6.18 -16.43 -2.68
CA ILE A 404 -7.64 -16.38 -2.89
C ILE A 404 -8.09 -14.93 -3.01
N ASN A 405 -8.95 -14.65 -4.00
CA ASN A 405 -9.62 -13.37 -4.18
C ASN A 405 -11.14 -13.53 -3.98
N SER A 406 -11.63 -13.22 -2.78
CA SER A 406 -13.04 -13.46 -2.41
C SER A 406 -14.04 -12.51 -3.07
N LYS A 407 -13.57 -11.44 -3.74
CA LYS A 407 -14.42 -10.58 -4.58
C LYS A 407 -14.83 -11.27 -5.87
N VAL A 408 -13.97 -12.11 -6.43
CA VAL A 408 -14.31 -12.88 -7.62
C VAL A 408 -15.32 -13.94 -7.21
N LYS A 409 -16.38 -14.07 -8.01
CA LYS A 409 -17.38 -15.13 -7.89
C LYS A 409 -17.24 -16.06 -9.08
N ASN A 410 -17.64 -17.32 -8.92
CA ASN A 410 -17.67 -18.33 -9.98
C ASN A 410 -16.28 -18.76 -10.49
N GLY A 411 -15.29 -18.91 -9.59
CA GLY A 411 -13.97 -19.45 -9.94
C GLY A 411 -13.15 -18.57 -10.89
N ASN A 412 -12.34 -19.20 -11.75
CA ASN A 412 -11.40 -18.52 -12.66
C ASN A 412 -11.92 -18.36 -14.09
N MET A 413 -13.18 -18.71 -14.37
CA MET A 413 -13.75 -18.68 -15.73
C MET A 413 -13.55 -17.32 -16.43
N ASN A 414 -13.73 -16.23 -15.68
CA ASN A 414 -13.58 -14.85 -16.14
C ASN A 414 -12.17 -14.27 -15.89
N GLY A 415 -11.20 -15.12 -15.55
CA GLY A 415 -9.82 -14.76 -15.31
C GLY A 415 -9.20 -14.04 -16.50
N THR A 416 -8.28 -13.12 -16.22
CA THR A 416 -7.60 -12.33 -17.26
C THR A 416 -6.13 -12.66 -17.30
N THR A 417 -5.44 -12.33 -18.40
CA THR A 417 -4.00 -12.53 -18.53
C THR A 417 -3.17 -11.72 -17.51
N ALA A 418 -3.78 -10.80 -16.76
CA ALA A 418 -3.15 -10.09 -15.64
C ALA A 418 -3.57 -10.64 -14.26
N GLY A 419 -4.35 -11.73 -14.24
CA GLY A 419 -4.87 -12.40 -13.05
C GLY A 419 -5.76 -11.53 -12.16
N LYS A 420 -6.34 -10.45 -12.69
CA LYS A 420 -7.21 -9.53 -11.94
C LYS A 420 -8.53 -10.16 -11.51
N LYS A 421 -9.03 -11.10 -12.32
CA LYS A 421 -10.29 -11.83 -12.12
C LYS A 421 -10.08 -13.32 -11.83
N ASP A 422 -8.86 -13.69 -11.42
CA ASP A 422 -8.64 -15.05 -10.90
C ASP A 422 -9.11 -15.11 -9.45
N TYR A 423 -10.02 -16.03 -9.17
CA TYR A 423 -10.40 -16.43 -7.83
C TYR A 423 -9.25 -17.09 -7.08
N LEU A 424 -8.58 -18.07 -7.70
CA LEU A 424 -7.45 -18.81 -7.14
C LEU A 424 -6.22 -18.67 -8.04
N TYR A 425 -5.06 -18.40 -7.44
CA TYR A 425 -3.80 -18.31 -8.18
C TYR A 425 -2.63 -18.92 -7.41
N VAL A 426 -1.95 -19.91 -7.99
CA VAL A 426 -0.76 -20.56 -7.42
C VAL A 426 0.51 -19.76 -7.70
N PHE A 427 1.29 -19.45 -6.67
CA PHE A 427 2.55 -18.73 -6.83
C PHE A 427 3.69 -19.68 -7.25
N ARG A 428 4.36 -19.33 -8.35
CA ARG A 428 5.36 -20.18 -8.99
C ARG A 428 6.50 -19.36 -9.57
N PRO A 429 7.68 -19.96 -9.80
CA PRO A 429 8.79 -19.25 -10.40
C PRO A 429 8.63 -19.04 -11.91
N ASN A 430 9.47 -18.17 -12.48
CA ASN A 430 9.54 -17.85 -13.90
C ASN A 430 8.25 -17.25 -14.48
N GLU A 431 7.44 -16.60 -13.66
CA GLU A 431 6.34 -15.77 -14.17
C GLU A 431 6.91 -14.61 -15.01
N THR A 432 6.12 -14.16 -15.98
CA THR A 432 6.45 -13.03 -16.85
C THR A 432 5.82 -11.72 -16.39
N GLY A 433 4.89 -11.80 -15.43
CA GLY A 433 4.17 -10.66 -14.87
C GLY A 433 3.20 -11.06 -13.77
N CYS A 434 2.59 -10.05 -13.14
CA CYS A 434 1.64 -10.29 -12.06
C CYS A 434 0.41 -11.04 -12.60
N GLY A 435 0.13 -12.22 -12.03
CA GLY A 435 -1.08 -12.96 -12.37
C GLY A 435 -1.07 -13.57 -13.77
N LYS A 436 0.08 -13.70 -14.45
CA LYS A 436 0.12 -14.10 -15.87
C LYS A 436 -0.31 -15.53 -16.11
N GLY A 437 0.10 -16.50 -15.29
CA GLY A 437 -0.22 -17.90 -15.58
C GLY A 437 0.84 -18.61 -16.42
N GLU A 438 2.01 -18.00 -16.62
CA GLU A 438 2.99 -18.48 -17.62
C GLU A 438 4.23 -19.09 -16.97
N GLY A 439 4.34 -19.00 -15.64
CA GLY A 439 5.46 -19.55 -14.89
C GLY A 439 5.43 -21.08 -14.74
N ASN A 440 6.47 -21.64 -14.12
CA ASN A 440 6.68 -23.08 -14.01
C ASN A 440 5.99 -23.66 -12.76
N LEU A 441 4.84 -24.31 -12.95
CA LEU A 441 4.07 -24.96 -11.88
C LEU A 441 4.82 -26.12 -11.20
N ASN A 442 5.66 -26.88 -11.90
CA ASN A 442 6.42 -28.01 -11.32
C ASN A 442 7.37 -27.55 -10.20
N GLN A 443 7.82 -26.30 -10.26
CA GLN A 443 8.74 -25.67 -9.29
C GLN A 443 8.03 -24.74 -8.29
N ALA A 444 6.70 -24.73 -8.24
CA ALA A 444 5.95 -23.81 -7.39
C ALA A 444 6.14 -24.08 -5.88
N VAL A 445 6.21 -25.36 -5.49
CA VAL A 445 6.31 -25.76 -4.08
C VAL A 445 7.59 -25.26 -3.42
N LEU A 446 7.47 -24.89 -2.15
CA LEU A 446 8.61 -24.55 -1.31
C LEU A 446 9.16 -25.81 -0.62
N SER A 447 10.48 -25.96 -0.61
CA SER A 447 11.15 -27.06 0.10
C SER A 447 12.50 -26.62 0.67
N LYS A 448 12.96 -27.28 1.73
CA LYS A 448 14.21 -26.92 2.44
C LYS A 448 15.45 -26.99 1.54
N ASN A 449 15.48 -27.95 0.61
CA ASN A 449 16.61 -28.21 -0.29
C ASN A 449 16.42 -27.59 -1.69
N GLY A 450 15.35 -26.81 -1.89
CA GLY A 450 15.02 -26.15 -3.15
C GLY A 450 14.67 -24.68 -2.93
N ARG A 451 13.52 -24.25 -3.44
CA ARG A 451 12.96 -22.92 -3.18
C ARG A 451 12.47 -22.87 -1.73
N SER A 452 13.24 -22.33 -0.81
CA SER A 452 12.93 -22.38 0.63
C SER A 452 12.09 -21.21 1.15
N SER A 453 11.84 -20.19 0.33
CA SER A 453 11.12 -18.98 0.76
C SER A 453 10.32 -18.33 -0.36
N ILE A 454 9.29 -17.57 0.01
CA ILE A 454 8.55 -16.66 -0.87
C ILE A 454 8.06 -15.44 -0.09
N GLY A 455 7.83 -14.34 -0.79
CA GLY A 455 7.32 -13.10 -0.24
C GLY A 455 8.44 -12.09 0.02
N LYS A 456 8.03 -10.83 0.17
CA LYS A 456 8.93 -9.71 0.43
C LYS A 456 8.27 -8.77 1.44
N PRO A 457 9.02 -8.15 2.37
CA PRO A 457 8.49 -7.08 3.22
C PRO A 457 7.91 -5.93 2.40
N LEU A 458 6.99 -5.13 2.98
CA LEU A 458 6.30 -4.03 2.28
C LEU A 458 7.24 -3.01 1.62
N ASN A 459 8.47 -2.87 2.10
CA ASN A 459 9.39 -1.80 1.74
C ASN A 459 10.47 -2.16 0.73
N THR A 460 10.55 -3.41 0.30
CA THR A 460 11.65 -3.88 -0.54
C THR A 460 11.32 -3.94 -2.03
N THR A 461 10.05 -3.78 -2.42
CA THR A 461 9.62 -4.03 -3.81
C THR A 461 8.37 -3.21 -4.15
N TYR A 462 8.54 -2.21 -5.03
CA TYR A 462 7.46 -1.31 -5.50
C TYR A 462 6.95 -1.66 -6.92
N SER A 463 7.67 -2.53 -7.64
CA SER A 463 7.31 -3.07 -8.95
C SER A 463 7.15 -4.58 -8.86
N TRP A 464 6.37 -5.19 -9.76
CA TRP A 464 6.20 -6.64 -9.76
C TRP A 464 7.54 -7.40 -9.83
N ASN A 465 7.64 -8.49 -9.07
CA ASN A 465 8.77 -9.41 -8.97
C ASN A 465 8.27 -10.84 -8.64
N ASN A 466 8.86 -11.82 -9.29
CA ASN A 466 8.46 -13.23 -9.21
C ASN A 466 8.49 -13.86 -7.80
N ASP A 467 9.25 -13.32 -6.86
CA ASP A 467 9.37 -13.85 -5.48
C ASP A 467 8.46 -13.13 -4.48
N THR A 468 7.62 -12.19 -4.92
CA THR A 468 6.76 -11.42 -4.02
C THR A 468 5.33 -11.97 -4.03
N LEU A 469 4.72 -12.04 -2.85
CA LEU A 469 3.31 -12.39 -2.70
C LEU A 469 2.44 -11.17 -3.03
N PHE A 470 1.92 -11.12 -4.25
CA PHE A 470 1.11 -10.02 -4.76
C PHE A 470 -0.39 -10.27 -4.68
N TYR A 471 -1.12 -9.21 -4.39
CA TYR A 471 -2.55 -9.08 -4.65
C TYR A 471 -2.87 -9.04 -6.15
N SER A 472 -4.13 -9.28 -6.51
CA SER A 472 -4.58 -9.22 -7.91
C SER A 472 -4.40 -7.85 -8.55
N ASN A 473 -4.34 -6.79 -7.74
CA ASN A 473 -4.03 -5.43 -8.18
C ASN A 473 -2.52 -5.14 -8.32
N GLY A 474 -1.65 -6.14 -8.10
CA GLY A 474 -0.20 -5.99 -8.19
C GLY A 474 0.46 -5.34 -6.97
N THR A 475 -0.27 -5.14 -5.87
CA THR A 475 0.30 -4.64 -4.61
C THR A 475 1.01 -5.74 -3.83
N ASN A 476 2.23 -5.48 -3.37
CA ASN A 476 2.97 -6.36 -2.47
C ASN A 476 2.22 -6.53 -1.14
N SER A 477 1.98 -7.77 -0.72
CA SER A 477 1.29 -8.07 0.55
C SER A 477 2.13 -7.80 1.80
N GLY A 478 3.46 -7.74 1.69
CA GLY A 478 4.36 -7.63 2.82
C GLY A 478 4.57 -8.93 3.60
N ILE A 479 3.85 -10.00 3.24
CA ILE A 479 3.96 -11.30 3.87
C ILE A 479 5.21 -12.01 3.36
N THR A 480 5.93 -12.69 4.26
CA THR A 480 7.04 -13.59 3.91
C THR A 480 6.83 -14.95 4.55
N ILE A 481 7.23 -15.99 3.83
CA ILE A 481 7.17 -17.39 4.25
C ILE A 481 8.57 -17.98 4.05
N ASN A 482 9.15 -18.56 5.10
CA ASN A 482 10.50 -19.13 5.07
C ASN A 482 10.50 -20.51 5.74
N ILE A 483 10.87 -21.56 5.01
CA ILE A 483 11.01 -22.90 5.57
C ILE A 483 12.20 -22.94 6.51
N THR A 484 11.96 -23.32 7.76
CA THR A 484 12.99 -23.45 8.80
C THR A 484 13.38 -24.90 9.03
N ASN A 485 12.44 -25.84 8.86
CA ASN A 485 12.72 -27.26 9.01
C ASN A 485 11.83 -28.15 8.14
N SER A 486 12.29 -29.36 7.84
CA SER A 486 11.52 -30.36 7.09
C SER A 486 11.92 -31.77 7.51
N SER A 487 10.93 -32.67 7.54
CA SER A 487 11.08 -34.12 7.68
C SER A 487 10.40 -34.82 6.51
N SER A 488 10.37 -36.16 6.49
CA SER A 488 9.62 -36.92 5.49
C SER A 488 8.09 -36.74 5.59
N ASN A 489 7.57 -36.27 6.73
CA ASN A 489 6.14 -36.18 7.01
C ASN A 489 5.66 -34.78 7.40
N SER A 490 6.55 -33.78 7.48
CA SER A 490 6.18 -32.43 7.91
C SER A 490 7.15 -31.36 7.44
N ILE A 491 6.65 -30.13 7.30
CA ILE A 491 7.44 -28.94 7.00
C ILE A 491 7.08 -27.85 8.01
N THR A 492 8.12 -27.24 8.60
CA THR A 492 8.00 -26.10 9.50
C THR A 492 8.52 -24.85 8.80
N PHE A 493 7.78 -23.75 8.93
CA PHE A 493 8.11 -22.47 8.30
C PHE A 493 7.70 -21.30 9.19
N ASP A 494 8.45 -20.22 9.08
CA ASP A 494 8.10 -18.94 9.68
C ASP A 494 7.27 -18.14 8.69
N VAL A 495 6.15 -17.61 9.18
CA VAL A 495 5.33 -16.62 8.49
C VAL A 495 5.57 -15.28 9.17
N ASN A 496 5.97 -14.26 8.40
CA ASN A 496 5.93 -12.88 8.87
C ASN A 496 4.75 -12.16 8.24
N VAL A 497 3.87 -11.60 9.07
CA VAL A 497 2.73 -10.78 8.67
C VAL A 497 3.07 -9.32 9.01
N PRO A 498 2.90 -8.34 8.10
CA PRO A 498 3.22 -6.95 8.41
C PRO A 498 2.31 -6.44 9.54
N ILE A 499 2.85 -5.61 10.44
CA ILE A 499 2.08 -5.04 11.55
C ILE A 499 1.33 -3.81 11.05
N VAL A 500 -0.01 -3.86 11.03
CA VAL A 500 -0.88 -2.69 10.95
C VAL A 500 -1.88 -2.79 12.11
N GLN A 501 -1.70 -1.98 13.15
CA GLN A 501 -2.63 -1.94 14.29
C GLN A 501 -3.65 -0.80 14.08
N GLY A 502 -4.95 -1.10 14.25
CA GLY A 502 -6.08 -0.17 14.05
C GLY A 502 -7.01 -0.57 12.88
N ASP A 503 -8.27 -0.16 12.91
CA ASP A 503 -9.27 -0.37 11.82
C ASP A 503 -9.50 0.91 10.98
N GLY A 504 -8.70 1.95 11.25
CA GLY A 504 -8.79 3.25 10.59
C GLY A 504 -9.99 4.10 11.07
N SER A 505 -10.72 3.68 12.09
CA SER A 505 -11.69 4.54 12.80
C SER A 505 -10.96 5.56 13.69
N THR A 506 -11.64 6.65 14.05
CA THR A 506 -11.09 7.63 15.00
C THR A 506 -10.80 7.03 16.38
N THR A 507 -11.51 5.96 16.77
CA THR A 507 -11.29 5.23 18.03
C THR A 507 -10.14 4.23 17.96
N LYS A 508 -9.84 3.69 16.77
CA LYS A 508 -8.76 2.73 16.52
C LYS A 508 -8.01 3.12 15.24
N PRO A 509 -7.28 4.24 15.25
CA PRO A 509 -6.60 4.74 14.06
C PRO A 509 -5.51 3.75 13.62
N TYR A 510 -5.20 3.75 12.34
CA TYR A 510 -4.03 3.05 11.83
C TYR A 510 -2.76 3.66 12.42
N LEU A 511 -1.90 2.83 13.00
CA LEU A 511 -0.67 3.28 13.62
C LEU A 511 0.47 3.36 12.58
N ILE A 512 1.14 4.51 12.54
CA ILE A 512 2.24 4.85 11.63
C ILE A 512 3.53 4.86 12.45
N SER A 513 4.46 3.98 12.13
CA SER A 513 5.74 3.87 12.83
C SER A 513 6.97 3.92 11.93
N SER A 514 6.75 3.84 10.61
CA SER A 514 7.81 3.79 9.63
C SER A 514 7.42 4.50 8.33
N VAL A 515 8.41 4.72 7.48
CA VAL A 515 8.24 5.25 6.12
C VAL A 515 7.24 4.41 5.30
N ASN A 516 7.19 3.11 5.56
CA ASN A 516 6.42 2.14 4.78
C ASN A 516 4.92 2.31 4.98
N ASP A 517 4.52 2.88 6.11
CA ASP A 517 3.13 3.03 6.49
C ASP A 517 2.46 4.22 5.75
N PHE A 518 3.22 5.02 5.00
CA PHE A 518 2.67 6.15 4.23
C PHE A 518 1.83 5.70 3.02
N ASP A 519 2.05 4.50 2.48
CA ASP A 519 1.17 3.92 1.46
C ASP A 519 -0.22 3.61 2.01
N LEU A 520 -0.30 3.26 3.30
CA LEU A 520 -1.57 3.06 3.99
C LEU A 520 -2.38 4.36 4.01
N ILE A 521 -1.71 5.51 4.23
CA ILE A 521 -2.32 6.84 4.19
C ILE A 521 -2.83 7.15 2.78
N ARG A 522 -2.03 6.87 1.74
CA ARG A 522 -2.42 7.11 0.35
C ARG A 522 -3.65 6.30 -0.08
N LYS A 523 -3.71 5.02 0.30
CA LYS A 523 -4.80 4.10 -0.08
C LYS A 523 -6.07 4.30 0.74
N ASN A 524 -5.94 4.78 1.97
CA ASN A 524 -7.05 4.93 2.91
C ASN A 524 -7.25 6.38 3.34
N SER A 525 -7.19 7.32 2.39
CA SER A 525 -7.10 8.76 2.67
C SER A 525 -8.32 9.39 3.37
N THR A 526 -9.37 8.61 3.61
CA THR A 526 -10.59 8.95 4.37
C THR A 526 -10.54 8.47 5.84
N LYS A 527 -9.56 7.65 6.22
CA LYS A 527 -9.43 6.99 7.53
C LYS A 527 -8.60 7.80 8.53
N ALA A 528 -8.55 7.32 9.78
CA ALA A 528 -7.75 7.91 10.84
C ALA A 528 -6.39 7.21 10.99
N PHE A 529 -5.34 8.01 11.22
CA PHE A 529 -3.95 7.60 11.34
C PHE A 529 -3.29 8.28 12.54
N LYS A 530 -2.36 7.57 13.20
CA LYS A 530 -1.63 8.11 14.35
C LYS A 530 -0.15 7.70 14.32
N LEU A 531 0.76 8.66 14.46
CA LEU A 531 2.19 8.37 14.55
C LEU A 531 2.57 7.83 15.94
N LEU A 532 3.49 6.86 15.96
CA LEU A 532 4.04 6.25 17.19
C LEU A 532 5.46 6.71 17.53
N ASN A 533 6.17 7.28 16.57
CA ASN A 533 7.54 7.74 16.66
C ASN A 533 7.83 8.73 15.53
N ASP A 534 8.99 9.37 15.60
CA ASP A 534 9.51 10.15 14.48
C ASP A 534 9.73 9.25 13.26
N VAL A 535 9.30 9.71 12.08
CA VAL A 535 9.54 9.01 10.82
C VAL A 535 10.62 9.76 10.02
N ASP A 536 11.71 9.07 9.70
CA ASP A 536 12.83 9.63 8.95
C ASP A 536 12.82 9.18 7.48
N LEU A 537 12.77 10.14 6.55
CA LEU A 537 12.69 9.92 5.11
C LEU A 537 14.04 10.07 4.38
N SER A 538 15.18 10.10 5.09
CA SER A 538 16.50 10.34 4.47
C SER A 538 16.93 9.33 3.39
N GLY A 539 16.28 8.16 3.30
CA GLY A 539 16.52 7.13 2.29
C GLY A 539 15.48 7.07 1.16
N VAL A 540 14.51 7.98 1.12
CA VAL A 540 13.40 7.93 0.16
C VAL A 540 13.69 8.85 -1.03
N SER A 541 14.03 8.27 -2.18
CA SER A 541 14.39 9.03 -3.39
C SER A 541 13.20 9.57 -4.18
N ASN A 542 12.04 8.91 -4.11
CA ASN A 542 10.84 9.22 -4.90
C ASN A 542 9.57 9.20 -4.04
N PHE A 543 9.52 10.02 -2.98
CA PHE A 543 8.32 10.11 -2.15
C PHE A 543 7.10 10.48 -3.01
N GLN A 544 5.99 9.75 -2.84
CA GLN A 544 4.74 10.04 -3.55
C GLN A 544 3.81 10.85 -2.66
N SER A 545 3.47 12.06 -3.10
CA SER A 545 2.50 12.94 -2.43
C SER A 545 1.16 12.24 -2.24
N ILE A 546 0.48 12.56 -1.15
CA ILE A 546 -0.91 12.14 -0.93
C ILE A 546 -1.80 13.12 -1.72
N SER A 547 -2.51 12.60 -2.72
CA SER A 547 -3.26 13.45 -3.66
C SER A 547 -4.42 14.20 -2.98
N ASN A 548 -5.37 13.49 -2.37
CA ASN A 548 -6.48 14.10 -1.64
C ASN A 548 -6.66 13.39 -0.30
N PHE A 549 -6.69 14.15 0.79
CA PHE A 549 -6.85 13.65 2.15
C PHE A 549 -8.13 14.21 2.80
N SER A 550 -8.94 13.30 3.33
CA SER A 550 -10.25 13.61 3.93
C SER A 550 -10.50 12.90 5.26
N GLY A 551 -9.48 12.21 5.78
CA GLY A 551 -9.49 11.56 7.09
C GLY A 551 -8.79 12.38 8.18
N VAL A 552 -8.24 11.69 9.19
CA VAL A 552 -7.54 12.30 10.33
C VAL A 552 -6.10 11.80 10.38
N LEU A 553 -5.11 12.68 10.39
CA LEU A 553 -3.71 12.33 10.62
C LEU A 553 -3.23 13.01 11.92
N ASP A 554 -3.05 12.24 12.97
CA ASP A 554 -2.52 12.70 14.26
C ASP A 554 -1.03 12.36 14.36
N GLY A 555 -0.17 13.38 14.31
CA GLY A 555 1.27 13.22 14.49
C GLY A 555 1.66 12.83 15.92
N ASN A 556 0.76 12.92 16.89
CA ASN A 556 0.99 12.53 18.28
C ASN A 556 2.25 13.20 18.91
N GLY A 557 2.61 14.39 18.42
CA GLY A 557 3.81 15.14 18.81
C GLY A 557 5.09 14.77 18.05
N PHE A 558 5.10 13.69 17.28
CA PHE A 558 6.26 13.21 16.53
C PHE A 558 6.52 14.01 15.25
N ALA A 559 7.70 13.79 14.67
CA ALA A 559 8.18 14.51 13.50
C ALA A 559 8.34 13.60 12.27
N ILE A 560 7.96 14.13 11.12
CA ILE A 560 8.45 13.67 9.82
C ILE A 560 9.76 14.42 9.51
N LYS A 561 10.84 13.69 9.29
CA LYS A 561 12.18 14.23 9.08
C LYS A 561 12.66 13.98 7.66
N ASN A 562 13.49 14.89 7.15
CA ASN A 562 14.25 14.70 5.92
C ASN A 562 13.39 14.47 4.66
N LEU A 563 12.14 14.96 4.66
CA LEU A 563 11.24 14.91 3.51
C LEU A 563 11.86 15.69 2.34
N THR A 564 12.10 15.02 1.22
CA THR A 564 12.55 15.65 -0.03
C THR A 564 11.51 15.44 -1.12
N LEU A 565 11.02 16.53 -1.70
CA LEU A 565 10.06 16.55 -2.81
C LEU A 565 10.69 17.26 -4.00
N ASN A 566 10.96 16.52 -5.08
CA ASN A 566 11.53 17.05 -6.31
C ASN A 566 10.48 17.01 -7.43
N ASN A 567 10.24 18.14 -8.10
CA ASN A 567 9.18 18.30 -9.10
C ASN A 567 7.78 17.94 -8.56
N GLN A 568 7.59 18.09 -7.26
CA GLN A 568 6.32 17.91 -6.56
C GLN A 568 6.07 19.12 -5.66
N SER A 569 4.80 19.46 -5.48
CA SER A 569 4.41 20.70 -4.82
C SER A 569 4.23 20.56 -3.30
N SER A 570 3.89 19.37 -2.81
CA SER A 570 3.52 19.19 -1.40
C SER A 570 3.52 17.74 -0.92
N PHE A 571 3.49 17.56 0.41
CA PHE A 571 3.34 16.25 1.06
C PHE A 571 1.89 15.75 0.92
N ILE A 572 0.91 16.64 1.14
CA ILE A 572 -0.50 16.43 0.82
C ILE A 572 -0.93 17.51 -0.18
N ASN A 573 -1.31 17.11 -1.39
CA ASN A 573 -1.71 18.05 -2.46
C ASN A 573 -2.98 18.80 -2.11
N THR A 574 -4.02 18.09 -1.67
CA THR A 574 -5.26 18.70 -1.21
C THR A 574 -5.69 18.11 0.12
N LEU A 575 -5.82 18.96 1.14
CA LEU A 575 -6.57 18.65 2.34
C LEU A 575 -8.02 19.10 2.13
N SER A 576 -8.93 18.15 1.98
CA SER A 576 -10.36 18.43 1.81
C SER A 576 -10.99 19.07 3.05
N ASN A 577 -12.21 19.57 2.93
CA ASN A 577 -12.98 20.16 4.04
C ASN A 577 -13.21 19.22 5.25
N ARG A 578 -13.15 17.90 5.06
CA ARG A 578 -13.24 16.90 6.13
C ARG A 578 -11.87 16.49 6.69
N GLY A 579 -10.80 16.85 5.99
CA GLY A 579 -9.45 16.47 6.36
C GLY A 579 -8.95 17.22 7.58
N ILE A 580 -8.38 16.48 8.54
CA ILE A 580 -7.79 17.04 9.76
C ILE A 580 -6.36 16.50 9.87
N VAL A 581 -5.38 17.39 10.00
CA VAL A 581 -4.00 17.01 10.38
C VAL A 581 -3.63 17.76 11.64
N LYS A 582 -3.16 17.03 12.66
CA LYS A 582 -2.84 17.62 13.96
C LYS A 582 -1.59 17.07 14.62
N ASN A 583 -1.00 17.85 15.53
CA ASN A 583 0.11 17.44 16.41
C ASN A 583 1.33 16.88 15.67
N LEU A 584 1.67 17.43 14.51
CA LEU A 584 2.69 16.87 13.63
C LEU A 584 3.81 17.87 13.39
N ASN A 585 5.05 17.44 13.59
CA ASN A 585 6.23 18.24 13.32
C ASN A 585 6.89 17.84 11.99
N PHE A 586 7.55 18.80 11.35
CA PHE A 586 8.40 18.60 10.18
C PHE A 586 9.80 19.13 10.47
N LYS A 587 10.84 18.39 10.10
CA LYS A 587 12.24 18.79 10.30
C LYS A 587 13.08 18.48 9.06
N ASN A 588 13.92 19.42 8.67
CA ASN A 588 14.81 19.32 7.52
C ASN A 588 14.08 18.96 6.21
N ILE A 589 13.00 19.68 5.91
CA ILE A 589 12.25 19.47 4.67
C ILE A 589 12.96 20.15 3.48
N SER A 590 12.83 19.58 2.29
CA SER A 590 13.32 20.17 1.04
C SER A 590 12.27 20.00 -0.04
N ILE A 591 11.62 21.08 -0.46
CA ILE A 591 10.64 21.07 -1.55
C ILE A 591 11.21 21.89 -2.71
N LYS A 592 11.37 21.26 -3.87
CA LYS A 592 11.74 21.90 -5.13
C LYS A 592 10.67 21.60 -6.17
N ASN A 593 9.72 22.51 -6.32
CA ASN A 593 8.67 22.42 -7.32
C ASN A 593 9.05 23.20 -8.59
N THR A 594 8.76 22.63 -9.75
CA THR A 594 8.90 23.26 -11.08
C THR A 594 7.56 23.33 -11.82
N ASN A 595 6.52 22.70 -11.27
CA ASN A 595 5.18 22.66 -11.84
C ASN A 595 4.35 23.87 -11.42
N ALA A 596 3.41 24.28 -12.27
CA ALA A 596 2.53 25.42 -12.03
C ALA A 596 1.40 25.11 -11.03
N THR A 597 1.75 24.92 -9.75
CA THR A 597 0.84 24.50 -8.68
C THR A 597 1.14 25.20 -7.35
N HIS A 598 0.14 25.26 -6.46
CA HIS A 598 0.31 25.74 -5.08
C HIS A 598 1.30 24.87 -4.32
N THR A 599 2.26 25.50 -3.65
CA THR A 599 3.43 24.81 -3.07
C THR A 599 3.57 25.11 -1.58
N GLY A 600 3.81 24.05 -0.80
CA GLY A 600 4.01 24.06 0.65
C GLY A 600 4.02 22.62 1.17
N ILE A 601 4.12 22.39 2.48
CA ILE A 601 3.90 21.02 3.00
C ILE A 601 2.49 20.53 2.63
N PHE A 602 1.51 21.43 2.62
CA PHE A 602 0.18 21.23 2.08
C PHE A 602 -0.01 22.12 0.86
N GLY A 603 -0.43 21.55 -0.27
CA GLY A 603 -0.70 22.31 -1.49
C GLY A 603 -1.88 23.26 -1.29
N THR A 604 -3.07 22.68 -1.14
CA THR A 604 -4.34 23.37 -0.88
C THR A 604 -4.95 22.89 0.43
N VAL A 605 -5.35 23.84 1.27
CA VAL A 605 -5.96 23.57 2.59
C VAL A 605 -7.41 24.06 2.61
N ASN A 606 -8.34 23.10 2.50
CA ASN A 606 -9.77 23.33 2.71
C ASN A 606 -10.25 22.85 4.09
N GLY A 607 -9.48 21.97 4.74
CA GLY A 607 -9.76 21.38 6.05
C GLY A 607 -9.02 22.07 7.20
N GLN A 608 -8.62 21.29 8.20
CA GLN A 608 -8.02 21.79 9.44
C GLN A 608 -6.57 21.33 9.62
N LEU A 609 -5.70 22.30 9.89
CA LEU A 609 -4.33 22.08 10.36
C LEU A 609 -4.19 22.64 11.77
N GLU A 610 -3.86 21.78 12.73
CA GLU A 610 -3.74 22.16 14.15
C GLU A 610 -2.42 21.70 14.75
N ASN A 611 -1.70 22.57 15.46
CA ASN A 611 -0.47 22.17 16.16
C ASN A 611 0.58 21.54 15.22
N ILE A 612 0.81 22.20 14.07
CA ILE A 612 1.78 21.78 13.06
C ILE A 612 3.03 22.66 13.13
N GLY A 613 4.19 22.05 13.31
CA GLY A 613 5.46 22.77 13.45
C GLY A 613 6.48 22.43 12.36
N ILE A 614 6.91 23.41 11.57
CA ILE A 614 8.00 23.22 10.60
C ILE A 614 9.30 23.77 11.20
N LYS A 615 10.10 22.90 11.82
CA LYS A 615 11.31 23.25 12.58
C LYS A 615 12.48 23.69 11.72
N SER A 616 12.60 23.16 10.50
CA SER A 616 13.61 23.56 9.53
C SER A 616 13.31 23.02 8.14
N GLY A 617 13.81 23.72 7.13
CA GLY A 617 13.77 23.25 5.76
C GLY A 617 13.89 24.36 4.73
N LYS A 618 13.85 24.00 3.45
CA LYS A 618 13.96 24.93 2.33
C LYS A 618 12.87 24.61 1.31
N ILE A 619 12.17 25.64 0.85
CA ILE A 619 11.10 25.52 -0.13
C ILE A 619 11.41 26.45 -1.31
N PHE A 620 11.40 25.86 -2.50
CA PHE A 620 11.70 26.50 -3.77
C PHE A 620 10.59 26.17 -4.77
N ASN A 621 9.94 27.19 -5.31
CA ASN A 621 8.96 27.07 -6.38
C ASN A 621 9.46 27.81 -7.63
N GLN A 622 9.97 27.08 -8.62
CA GLN A 622 10.65 27.59 -9.81
C GLN A 622 9.72 27.59 -11.04
N VAL A 623 8.59 28.30 -10.95
CA VAL A 623 7.66 28.43 -12.08
C VAL A 623 7.97 29.68 -12.93
N ASN A 624 7.71 29.58 -14.24
CA ASN A 624 7.66 30.73 -15.15
C ASN A 624 6.37 31.53 -14.88
N ASP A 625 6.48 32.85 -14.83
CA ASP A 625 5.38 33.75 -14.43
C ASP A 625 4.35 33.87 -15.56
N ASN A 626 3.38 32.95 -15.60
CA ASN A 626 2.32 32.92 -16.62
C ASN A 626 1.05 33.66 -16.17
N GLY A 627 1.12 34.59 -15.19
CA GLY A 627 -0.05 35.32 -14.70
C GLY A 627 -0.99 34.53 -13.77
N GLN A 628 -0.60 33.34 -13.32
CA GLN A 628 -1.42 32.49 -12.44
C GLN A 628 -1.37 32.94 -10.97
N TYR A 629 -2.49 32.83 -10.24
CA TYR A 629 -2.63 33.07 -8.80
C TYR A 629 -2.02 31.93 -7.95
N LEU A 630 -0.77 31.55 -8.22
CA LEU A 630 -0.10 30.50 -7.46
C LEU A 630 0.43 31.05 -6.13
N GLY A 631 0.34 30.24 -5.09
CA GLY A 631 0.82 30.58 -3.75
C GLY A 631 1.95 29.66 -3.32
N THR A 632 2.99 30.24 -2.74
CA THR A 632 4.13 29.51 -2.18
C THR A 632 4.25 29.83 -0.69
N GLY A 633 3.87 28.89 0.16
CA GLY A 633 3.98 29.00 1.61
C GLY A 633 4.82 27.89 2.19
N ALA A 634 5.29 28.05 3.44
CA ALA A 634 5.97 26.93 4.09
C ALA A 634 5.00 25.80 4.46
N LEU A 635 3.86 26.19 5.05
CA LEU A 635 2.84 25.26 5.49
C LEU A 635 1.81 25.03 4.39
N ALA A 636 1.19 26.09 3.88
CA ALA A 636 0.13 26.00 2.88
C ALA A 636 0.46 26.82 1.62
N GLY A 637 0.34 26.22 0.44
CA GLY A 637 0.40 26.97 -0.82
C GLY A 637 -0.84 27.85 -0.99
N LEU A 638 -2.03 27.28 -0.81
CA LEU A 638 -3.32 27.95 -0.77
C LEU A 638 -4.06 27.58 0.52
N LEU A 639 -4.56 28.59 1.22
CA LEU A 639 -5.55 28.44 2.29
C LEU A 639 -6.91 28.96 1.78
N SER A 640 -7.89 28.05 1.65
CA SER A 640 -9.22 28.37 1.16
C SER A 640 -10.13 28.94 2.24
N SER A 641 -11.28 29.52 1.88
CA SER A 641 -12.24 30.13 2.83
C SER A 641 -12.78 29.20 3.92
N GLY A 642 -12.85 27.89 3.66
CA GLY A 642 -13.23 26.88 4.66
C GLY A 642 -12.05 26.34 5.50
N GLY A 643 -10.82 26.67 5.11
CA GLY A 643 -9.61 26.15 5.72
C GLY A 643 -9.25 26.85 7.04
N ILE A 644 -8.68 26.10 7.97
CA ILE A 644 -8.27 26.57 9.29
C ILE A 644 -6.81 26.17 9.55
N ILE A 645 -5.99 27.14 9.94
CA ILE A 645 -4.62 26.94 10.43
C ILE A 645 -4.55 27.50 11.84
N LYS A 646 -4.32 26.62 12.83
CA LYS A 646 -4.32 26.97 14.24
C LYS A 646 -3.11 26.39 14.97
N ASN A 647 -2.50 27.14 15.89
CA ASN A 647 -1.37 26.65 16.70
C ASN A 647 -0.18 26.18 15.83
N CYS A 648 0.06 26.80 14.68
CA CYS A 648 1.05 26.34 13.71
C CYS A 648 2.25 27.29 13.59
N TYR A 649 3.42 26.77 13.24
CA TYR A 649 4.59 27.63 13.01
C TYR A 649 5.52 27.15 11.92
N SER A 650 6.34 28.07 11.41
CA SER A 650 7.39 27.76 10.44
C SER A 650 8.69 28.51 10.72
N SER A 651 9.77 27.74 10.75
CA SER A 651 11.17 28.19 10.72
C SER A 651 11.85 27.85 9.38
N ALA A 652 11.10 27.33 8.39
CA ALA A 652 11.63 27.00 7.08
C ALA A 652 11.91 28.26 6.24
N SER A 653 12.90 28.15 5.36
CA SER A 653 13.25 29.21 4.41
C SER A 653 12.42 29.07 3.13
N VAL A 654 11.70 30.13 2.76
CA VAL A 654 10.89 30.19 1.52
C VAL A 654 11.43 31.32 0.65
N THR A 655 12.28 30.98 -0.32
CA THR A 655 13.16 31.98 -0.98
C THR A 655 12.94 32.16 -2.49
N GLN A 656 12.07 31.37 -3.11
CA GLN A 656 11.72 31.46 -4.54
C GLN A 656 10.27 31.00 -4.76
N GLY A 657 9.48 31.77 -5.52
CA GLY A 657 8.08 31.47 -5.82
C GLY A 657 7.25 32.68 -6.24
N ILE A 658 5.94 32.44 -6.41
CA ILE A 658 4.89 33.45 -6.64
C ILE A 658 4.06 33.54 -5.35
N ASN A 659 3.65 34.77 -4.96
CA ASN A 659 2.93 35.08 -3.72
C ASN A 659 3.56 34.35 -2.52
N VAL A 660 4.75 34.80 -2.12
CA VAL A 660 5.60 34.06 -1.17
C VAL A 660 5.29 34.49 0.27
N GLY A 661 4.81 33.56 1.10
CA GLY A 661 4.64 33.78 2.53
C GLY A 661 5.43 32.80 3.37
N GLY A 662 5.87 33.22 4.55
CA GLY A 662 6.60 32.35 5.47
C GLY A 662 5.75 31.22 6.07
N LEU A 663 4.42 31.35 6.03
CA LEU A 663 3.47 30.31 6.44
C LEU A 663 2.53 29.93 5.27
N ILE A 664 1.89 30.93 4.65
CA ILE A 664 0.84 30.74 3.64
C ILE A 664 1.20 31.52 2.38
N GLY A 665 1.11 30.89 1.21
CA GLY A 665 1.32 31.58 -0.06
C GLY A 665 0.16 32.52 -0.41
N LEU A 666 -0.99 31.93 -0.68
CA LEU A 666 -2.24 32.64 -1.00
C LEU A 666 -3.30 32.31 0.06
N ASN A 667 -3.86 33.34 0.71
CA ASN A 667 -5.00 33.17 1.63
C ASN A 667 -6.28 33.69 0.98
N GLN A 668 -7.32 32.86 0.93
CA GLN A 668 -8.64 33.17 0.38
C GLN A 668 -9.71 33.18 1.46
N ASN A 669 -9.56 34.08 2.45
CA ASN A 669 -10.40 34.19 3.65
C ASN A 669 -10.37 32.99 4.62
N GLY A 670 -9.34 32.15 4.59
CA GLY A 670 -9.19 31.11 5.60
C GLY A 670 -8.80 31.67 6.97
N THR A 671 -9.01 30.85 8.00
CA THR A 671 -8.79 31.25 9.40
C THR A 671 -7.36 30.97 9.84
N ILE A 672 -6.72 31.94 10.50
CA ILE A 672 -5.36 31.83 11.02
C ILE A 672 -5.36 32.29 12.48
N GLN A 673 -4.96 31.40 13.38
CA GLN A 673 -4.97 31.66 14.82
C GLN A 673 -3.73 31.07 15.50
N ASP A 674 -3.13 31.79 16.45
CA ASP A 674 -2.03 31.31 17.29
C ASP A 674 -0.85 30.75 16.47
N CYS A 675 -0.35 31.54 15.53
CA CYS A 675 0.70 31.09 14.62
C CYS A 675 1.95 31.97 14.69
N TYR A 676 3.13 31.42 14.36
CA TYR A 676 4.31 32.28 14.19
C TYR A 676 5.24 31.87 13.05
N VAL A 677 6.01 32.85 12.56
CA VAL A 677 7.05 32.65 11.55
C VAL A 677 8.39 33.22 12.01
N ASN A 678 9.45 32.42 11.94
CA ASN A 678 10.82 32.85 12.18
C ASN A 678 11.82 32.26 11.17
N GLY A 679 11.34 31.85 10.00
CA GLY A 679 12.13 31.45 8.84
C GLY A 679 12.34 32.60 7.85
N ALA A 680 13.36 32.49 6.98
CA ALA A 680 13.64 33.51 5.97
C ALA A 680 12.61 33.51 4.84
N VAL A 681 12.17 34.69 4.40
CA VAL A 681 11.17 34.85 3.34
C VAL A 681 11.69 35.80 2.27
N SER A 682 11.69 35.36 1.01
CA SER A 682 12.12 36.20 -0.12
C SER A 682 11.31 35.84 -1.37
N SER A 683 10.69 36.84 -1.99
CA SER A 683 10.07 36.68 -3.31
C SER A 683 11.06 37.04 -4.40
N GLY A 684 11.24 36.16 -5.40
CA GLY A 684 12.05 36.49 -6.57
C GLY A 684 11.33 37.33 -7.64
N LYS A 685 9.99 37.48 -7.59
CA LYS A 685 9.21 37.98 -8.76
C LYS A 685 7.97 38.87 -8.50
N LYS A 686 7.14 38.67 -7.45
CA LYS A 686 5.84 39.41 -7.28
C LYS A 686 5.63 40.05 -5.91
N SER A 687 5.31 39.24 -4.89
CA SER A 687 5.00 39.72 -3.54
C SER A 687 5.59 38.78 -2.50
N SER A 688 6.15 39.35 -1.43
CA SER A 688 6.54 38.62 -0.23
C SER A 688 5.97 39.28 1.02
N GLY A 689 5.42 38.47 1.91
CA GLY A 689 5.02 38.88 3.26
C GLY A 689 5.56 37.91 4.28
N ALA A 690 5.83 38.40 5.49
CA ALA A 690 6.44 37.58 6.54
C ALA A 690 5.61 36.31 6.84
N VAL A 691 4.29 36.43 6.83
CA VAL A 691 3.35 35.33 7.11
C VAL A 691 2.61 34.90 5.85
N ILE A 692 1.97 35.86 5.16
CA ILE A 692 1.13 35.62 3.98
C ILE A 692 1.75 36.32 2.76
N GLY A 693 1.88 35.60 1.64
CA GLY A 693 2.31 36.21 0.39
C GLY A 693 1.26 37.18 -0.15
N THR A 694 0.07 36.65 -0.43
CA THR A 694 -1.08 37.43 -0.90
C THR A 694 -2.35 37.06 -0.13
N GLN A 695 -3.04 38.08 0.37
CA GLN A 695 -4.39 37.98 0.91
C GLN A 695 -5.39 38.32 -0.20
N TYR A 696 -6.26 37.36 -0.55
CA TYR A 696 -7.31 37.50 -1.54
C TYR A 696 -8.69 37.44 -0.88
N PHE A 697 -9.42 38.56 -0.91
CA PHE A 697 -10.77 38.63 -0.40
C PHE A 697 -11.77 38.18 -1.48
N ILE A 698 -12.32 36.97 -1.33
CA ILE A 698 -13.41 36.47 -2.18
C ILE A 698 -14.71 37.25 -1.90
N SER A 699 -14.97 37.52 -0.62
CA SER A 699 -16.09 38.33 -0.14
C SER A 699 -15.75 38.85 1.24
N TYR A 700 -16.01 40.12 1.52
CA TYR A 700 -15.57 40.77 2.76
C TYR A 700 -16.28 40.21 4.00
N ASP A 701 -17.58 39.92 3.89
CA ASP A 701 -18.42 39.30 4.94
C ASP A 701 -17.92 37.94 5.45
N ARG A 702 -17.12 37.23 4.64
CA ARG A 702 -16.53 35.93 4.97
C ARG A 702 -15.12 36.02 5.55
N TYR A 703 -14.53 37.22 5.61
CA TYR A 703 -13.20 37.38 6.18
C TYR A 703 -13.24 37.27 7.70
N LYS A 704 -12.36 36.43 8.24
CA LYS A 704 -12.10 36.36 9.68
C LYS A 704 -10.73 36.96 9.95
N GLN A 705 -10.70 37.97 10.81
CA GLN A 705 -9.46 38.59 11.27
C GLN A 705 -8.55 37.53 11.88
N SER A 706 -7.25 37.60 11.55
CA SER A 706 -6.25 36.71 12.15
C SER A 706 -6.08 37.03 13.64
N GLU A 707 -5.76 36.03 14.45
CA GLU A 707 -5.62 36.21 15.90
C GLU A 707 -4.27 35.69 16.38
N ASN A 708 -3.55 36.51 17.14
CA ASN A 708 -2.28 36.15 17.78
C ASN A 708 -1.25 35.55 16.81
N VAL A 709 -0.95 36.26 15.71
CA VAL A 709 -0.02 35.79 14.68
C VAL A 709 1.28 36.58 14.69
N LEU A 710 2.39 35.96 15.10
CA LEU A 710 3.68 36.64 15.26
C LEU A 710 4.64 36.39 14.09
N TYR A 711 5.54 37.33 13.82
CA TYR A 711 6.64 37.10 12.89
C TYR A 711 7.93 37.83 13.29
N ASP A 712 9.08 37.17 13.09
CA ASP A 712 10.41 37.73 13.35
C ASP A 712 10.83 38.59 12.15
N ILE A 713 10.88 39.91 12.31
CA ILE A 713 11.23 40.86 11.25
C ILE A 713 12.67 40.60 10.74
N ASN A 714 13.61 40.30 11.64
CA ASN A 714 15.02 40.10 11.29
C ASN A 714 15.26 38.78 10.56
N LYS A 715 14.61 37.69 11.00
CA LYS A 715 14.74 36.39 10.35
C LYS A 715 14.01 36.35 9.02
N THR A 716 12.78 36.84 8.99
CA THR A 716 11.96 36.85 7.76
C THR A 716 12.52 37.81 6.72
N LYS A 717 13.18 38.89 7.15
CA LYS A 717 13.59 40.04 6.33
C LYS A 717 12.41 40.78 5.72
N GLN A 718 11.24 40.65 6.34
CA GLN A 718 10.00 41.24 5.88
C GLN A 718 9.48 42.23 6.92
N ASN A 719 9.17 43.43 6.45
CA ASN A 719 8.63 44.50 7.27
C ASN A 719 7.14 44.32 7.55
N GLU A 720 6.44 43.63 6.66
CA GLU A 720 4.99 43.48 6.67
C GLU A 720 4.61 42.01 6.77
N ALA A 721 3.55 41.71 7.53
CA ALA A 721 3.01 40.35 7.64
C ALA A 721 2.46 39.83 6.30
N ILE A 722 1.86 40.73 5.52
CA ILE A 722 1.21 40.45 4.24
C ILE A 722 1.92 41.22 3.13
N GLY A 723 2.33 40.51 2.08
CA GLY A 723 2.98 41.12 0.91
C GLY A 723 2.00 41.95 0.09
N THR A 724 0.93 41.33 -0.38
CA THR A 724 -0.09 41.99 -1.21
C THR A 724 -1.50 41.69 -0.71
N VAL A 725 -2.37 42.68 -0.81
CA VAL A 725 -3.81 42.55 -0.54
C VAL A 725 -4.56 42.77 -1.85
N TYR A 726 -5.51 41.89 -2.18
CA TYR A 726 -6.34 41.94 -3.37
C TYR A 726 -7.77 41.51 -3.04
N GLY A 727 -8.78 42.01 -3.75
CA GLY A 727 -10.15 41.51 -3.63
C GLY A 727 -11.01 41.84 -4.85
N SER A 728 -12.12 41.15 -4.99
CA SER A 728 -13.13 41.40 -6.03
C SER A 728 -14.03 42.61 -5.73
N ASP A 729 -14.04 43.07 -4.47
CA ASP A 729 -14.86 44.18 -3.99
C ASP A 729 -14.08 45.50 -4.02
N LYS A 730 -14.69 46.58 -4.52
CA LYS A 730 -14.02 47.90 -4.68
C LYS A 730 -13.77 48.65 -3.36
N LEU A 731 -14.12 48.06 -2.21
CA LEU A 731 -14.16 48.70 -0.89
C LEU A 731 -13.29 47.98 0.16
N ILE A 732 -12.07 47.59 -0.19
CA ILE A 732 -11.12 47.06 0.79
C ILE A 732 -10.09 48.16 1.07
N ASP A 733 -10.12 48.73 2.28
CA ASP A 733 -9.03 49.61 2.69
C ASP A 733 -7.75 48.79 2.93
N ASN A 734 -6.58 49.37 2.68
CA ASN A 734 -5.30 48.67 2.83
C ASN A 734 -5.00 48.22 4.28
N LYS A 735 -5.80 48.63 5.27
CA LYS A 735 -5.66 48.26 6.68
C LYS A 735 -6.43 46.98 7.03
N THR A 736 -7.57 46.72 6.39
CA THR A 736 -8.56 45.70 6.81
C THR A 736 -8.12 44.23 6.63
N GLY A 737 -6.91 43.97 6.14
CA GLY A 737 -6.31 42.63 6.10
C GLY A 737 -5.07 42.46 6.98
N ARG A 738 -4.52 43.55 7.53
CA ARG A 738 -3.21 43.56 8.22
C ARG A 738 -3.33 43.51 9.74
N GLU A 739 -4.55 43.56 10.26
CA GLU A 739 -4.80 43.47 11.70
C GLU A 739 -4.65 42.02 12.20
N GLY A 740 -4.29 41.87 13.49
CA GLY A 740 -4.09 40.56 14.10
C GLY A 740 -2.69 39.94 13.92
N PHE A 741 -1.83 40.59 13.14
CA PHE A 741 -0.41 40.23 13.01
C PHE A 741 0.47 41.10 13.90
N ILE A 742 1.52 40.52 14.48
CA ILE A 742 2.44 41.17 15.41
C ILE A 742 3.87 40.94 14.93
N GLY A 743 4.48 41.97 14.34
CA GLY A 743 5.89 41.95 13.96
C GLY A 743 6.78 42.22 15.16
N VAL A 744 7.76 41.34 15.42
CA VAL A 744 8.73 41.51 16.50
C VAL A 744 10.16 41.61 15.95
N ASP A 745 10.93 42.54 16.48
CA ASP A 745 12.32 42.81 16.12
C ASP A 745 13.17 42.87 17.38
N LEU A 746 14.05 41.89 17.56
CA LEU A 746 15.05 41.89 18.63
C LEU A 746 16.41 42.27 18.05
N LEU A 747 17.04 43.30 18.60
CA LEU A 747 18.41 43.71 18.24
C LEU A 747 19.35 42.51 18.16
N LYS A 748 20.01 42.31 17.03
CA LYS A 748 20.92 41.17 16.80
C LYS A 748 22.10 41.12 17.78
N GLU A 749 22.65 42.29 18.11
CA GLU A 749 23.75 42.43 19.06
C GLU A 749 23.54 43.69 19.92
N MET A 750 23.89 43.57 21.20
CA MET A 750 23.85 44.64 22.19
C MET A 750 25.21 44.79 22.86
N THR A 751 25.80 45.98 22.77
CA THR A 751 27.04 46.32 23.48
C THR A 751 26.74 47.11 24.75
N LEU A 752 27.33 46.70 25.88
CA LEU A 752 27.37 47.45 27.14
C LEU A 752 28.82 47.71 27.56
N ASP A 753 29.07 48.77 28.33
CA ASP A 753 30.41 49.14 28.78
C ASP A 753 30.46 49.26 30.30
N LEU A 754 31.40 48.54 30.93
CA LEU A 754 31.62 48.61 32.38
C LEU A 754 32.12 49.99 32.85
N SER A 755 32.79 50.76 31.99
CA SER A 755 33.24 52.14 32.29
C SER A 755 32.24 53.21 31.84
N GLY A 756 31.20 52.84 31.07
CA GLY A 756 30.23 53.75 30.48
C GLY A 756 28.77 53.33 30.70
N ILE A 757 28.07 52.95 29.62
CA ILE A 757 26.66 52.54 29.66
C ILE A 757 26.55 51.13 30.28
N LYS A 758 26.25 51.09 31.59
CA LYS A 758 26.11 49.86 32.38
C LYS A 758 24.75 49.16 32.21
N GLU A 759 23.74 49.87 31.71
CA GLU A 759 22.39 49.33 31.48
C GLU A 759 21.83 49.77 30.14
N LYS A 760 21.07 48.88 29.49
CA LYS A 760 20.43 49.15 28.20
C LYS A 760 19.07 48.47 28.11
N GLU A 761 18.11 49.08 27.44
CA GLU A 761 16.79 48.49 27.18
C GLU A 761 16.93 47.15 26.45
N LEU A 762 16.02 46.20 26.68
CA LEU A 762 16.00 44.85 26.07
C LEU A 762 16.19 44.83 24.54
N GLY A 763 15.83 45.92 23.85
CA GLY A 763 15.99 46.05 22.40
C GLY A 763 14.98 45.23 21.60
N LEU A 764 13.83 44.91 22.20
CA LEU A 764 12.68 44.28 21.54
C LEU A 764 11.69 45.36 21.09
N THR A 765 11.47 45.48 19.79
CA THR A 765 10.49 46.39 19.17
C THR A 765 9.31 45.57 18.64
N VAL A 766 8.09 46.14 18.73
CA VAL A 766 6.85 45.53 18.25
C VAL A 766 6.20 46.47 17.22
N LYS A 767 5.87 45.97 16.02
CA LYS A 767 5.47 46.78 14.86
C LYS A 767 3.95 46.80 14.56
N ALA A 768 3.13 45.91 15.14
CA ALA A 768 1.69 45.86 14.82
C ALA A 768 0.76 45.43 15.98
N ASN A 769 -0.43 46.06 15.95
CA ASN A 769 -1.59 46.17 16.89
C ASN A 769 -1.34 46.84 18.28
N PRO A 770 -2.14 47.86 18.70
CA PRO A 770 -1.73 48.84 19.71
C PRO A 770 -2.13 48.57 21.18
N THR A 771 -2.70 47.41 21.54
CA THR A 771 -3.31 47.23 22.90
C THR A 771 -3.02 45.93 23.65
N THR A 772 -2.31 44.96 23.10
CA THR A 772 -2.01 43.70 23.83
C THR A 772 -0.60 43.71 24.43
N SER A 773 -0.51 43.64 25.76
CA SER A 773 0.75 43.35 26.44
C SER A 773 1.25 41.97 26.02
N LEU A 774 2.36 41.93 25.28
CA LEU A 774 2.96 40.68 24.85
C LEU A 774 3.62 39.99 26.04
N SER A 775 3.12 38.79 26.40
CA SER A 775 3.79 37.95 27.38
C SER A 775 5.17 37.55 26.85
N LYS A 776 6.22 37.74 27.66
CA LYS A 776 7.59 37.42 27.29
C LYS A 776 8.35 36.87 28.48
N LYS A 777 9.19 35.87 28.24
CA LYS A 777 10.20 35.39 29.20
C LYS A 777 11.58 35.69 28.64
N VAL A 778 12.40 36.38 29.42
CA VAL A 778 13.77 36.74 29.02
C VAL A 778 14.75 35.93 29.86
N THR A 779 15.73 35.30 29.19
CA THR A 779 16.80 34.53 29.83
C THR A 779 18.15 35.00 29.29
N ILE A 780 19.16 35.08 30.16
CA ILE A 780 20.55 35.29 29.76
C ILE A 780 21.33 34.03 30.11
N LYS A 781 22.08 33.49 29.14
CA LYS A 781 22.78 32.21 29.27
C LYS A 781 23.83 32.21 30.37
N ASP A 782 24.71 33.22 30.37
CA ASP A 782 25.71 33.47 31.40
C ASP A 782 25.37 34.77 32.13
N THR A 783 24.80 34.62 33.34
CA THR A 783 24.38 35.74 34.18
C THR A 783 25.54 36.44 34.89
N SER A 784 26.73 35.85 34.88
CA SER A 784 27.94 36.49 35.41
C SER A 784 28.45 37.61 34.50
N ILE A 785 28.08 37.57 33.21
CA ILE A 785 28.44 38.58 32.20
C ILE A 785 27.39 39.70 32.18
N ALA A 786 26.10 39.37 32.17
CA ALA A 786 25.00 40.33 32.19
C ALA A 786 23.75 39.77 32.87
N THR A 787 22.91 40.63 33.45
CA THR A 787 21.63 40.23 34.09
C THR A 787 20.46 40.99 33.49
N TYR A 788 19.27 40.38 33.43
CA TYR A 788 18.03 41.04 33.01
C TYR A 788 17.19 41.43 34.23
N ASN A 789 16.75 42.69 34.29
CA ASN A 789 15.80 43.18 35.28
C ASN A 789 14.41 43.26 34.63
N SER A 790 13.49 42.40 35.08
CA SER A 790 12.13 42.32 34.54
C SER A 790 11.24 43.50 34.94
N ILE A 791 11.58 44.22 36.02
CA ILE A 791 10.82 45.38 36.50
C ILE A 791 11.14 46.59 35.63
N THR A 792 12.42 46.82 35.35
CA THR A 792 12.86 47.97 34.53
C THR A 792 12.96 47.65 33.04
N ASN A 793 12.81 46.38 32.65
CA ASN A 793 12.98 45.87 31.28
C ASN A 793 14.39 46.14 30.68
N LYS A 794 15.41 46.24 31.53
CA LYS A 794 16.80 46.54 31.14
C LYS A 794 17.74 45.35 31.34
N ILE A 795 18.74 45.28 30.47
CA ILE A 795 19.92 44.42 30.57
C ILE A 795 21.03 45.21 31.26
N GLN A 796 21.65 44.61 32.27
CA GLN A 796 22.71 45.21 33.08
C GLN A 796 24.03 44.45 32.90
N ALA A 797 25.11 45.19 32.64
CA ALA A 797 26.47 44.64 32.54
C ALA A 797 27.02 44.24 33.92
N ARG A 798 27.72 43.10 33.98
CA ARG A 798 28.37 42.58 35.20
C ARG A 798 29.87 42.35 35.01
N LYS A 799 30.25 41.70 33.92
CA LYS A 799 31.63 41.32 33.64
C LYS A 799 31.91 41.36 32.15
N ARG A 800 33.13 41.75 31.79
CA ARG A 800 33.61 41.71 30.39
C ARG A 800 33.44 40.30 29.83
N GLY A 801 32.82 40.19 28.65
CA GLY A 801 32.56 38.91 28.00
C GLY A 801 31.39 38.99 27.01
N LYS A 802 31.08 37.86 26.37
CA LYS A 802 29.92 37.70 25.49
C LYS A 802 28.96 36.67 26.05
N THR A 803 27.67 36.95 26.04
CA THR A 803 26.61 36.03 26.49
C THR A 803 25.40 36.09 25.55
N GLU A 804 24.56 35.06 25.56
CA GLU A 804 23.36 34.98 24.72
C GLU A 804 22.12 35.43 25.51
N LEU A 805 21.34 36.31 24.90
CA LEU A 805 20.02 36.74 25.34
C LEU A 805 18.96 35.98 24.56
N THR A 806 18.03 35.34 25.26
CA THR A 806 16.88 34.64 24.68
C THR A 806 15.58 35.31 25.13
N VAL A 807 14.73 35.67 24.17
CA VAL A 807 13.36 36.13 24.42
C VAL A 807 12.38 35.07 23.92
N SER A 808 11.59 34.52 24.83
CA SER A 808 10.55 33.53 24.55
C SER A 808 9.18 34.19 24.55
N LEU A 809 8.45 34.08 23.44
CA LEU A 809 7.13 34.65 23.22
C LEU A 809 6.12 33.51 23.06
N PRO A 810 5.22 33.28 24.04
CA PRO A 810 4.15 32.29 23.92
C PRO A 810 3.17 32.67 22.81
N VAL A 811 2.82 31.71 21.95
CA VAL A 811 1.86 31.86 20.85
C VAL A 811 0.99 30.61 20.81
N GLY A 812 -0.22 30.71 21.34
CA GLY A 812 -1.07 29.55 21.66
C GLY A 812 -0.31 28.49 22.45
N ASN A 813 -0.26 27.27 21.91
CA ASN A 813 0.46 26.13 22.51
C ASN A 813 1.97 26.09 22.21
N ASN A 814 2.48 27.01 21.40
CA ASN A 814 3.89 27.04 20.99
C ASN A 814 4.63 28.25 21.57
N THR A 815 5.95 28.30 21.37
CA THR A 815 6.78 29.41 21.81
C THR A 815 7.73 29.83 20.72
N MET A 816 7.62 31.08 20.29
CA MET A 816 8.57 31.71 19.38
C MET A 816 9.81 32.14 20.16
N ILE A 817 10.99 31.77 19.66
CA ILE A 817 12.28 32.07 20.29
C ILE A 817 13.05 33.07 19.44
N LEU A 818 13.44 34.18 20.05
CA LEU A 818 14.35 35.19 19.51
C LEU A 818 15.67 35.13 20.28
N SER A 819 16.80 35.25 19.58
CA SER A 819 18.15 35.28 20.18
C SER A 819 18.91 36.55 19.79
N SER A 820 19.67 37.08 20.75
CA SER A 820 20.57 38.22 20.59
C SER A 820 21.90 37.96 21.29
N THR A 821 22.98 38.59 20.83
CA THR A 821 24.28 38.53 21.50
C THR A 821 24.49 39.77 22.36
N ILE A 822 24.82 39.59 23.64
CA ILE A 822 25.26 40.67 24.53
C ILE A 822 26.79 40.66 24.56
N ASN A 823 27.41 41.79 24.27
CA ASN A 823 28.86 42.00 24.35
C ASN A 823 29.16 43.07 25.41
N VAL A 824 29.75 42.65 26.53
CA VAL A 824 30.18 43.56 27.59
C VAL A 824 31.66 43.85 27.41
N VAL A 825 31.98 45.12 27.18
CA VAL A 825 33.34 45.61 27.01
C VAL A 825 33.78 46.43 28.22
N ASN A 826 35.07 46.76 28.24
CA ASN A 826 35.64 47.75 29.14
C ASN A 826 36.53 48.64 28.29
N SER A 827 36.06 49.84 27.93
CA SER A 827 36.85 50.76 27.11
C SER A 827 37.99 51.35 27.95
N ASN A 828 39.24 51.25 27.46
CA ASN A 828 40.43 51.79 28.14
C ASN A 828 40.34 53.32 28.23
N ILE A 829 40.51 53.88 29.43
CA ILE A 829 40.69 55.31 29.70
C ILE A 829 42.21 55.54 29.91
N PRO A 830 42.99 55.82 28.85
CA PRO A 830 44.44 55.96 28.99
C PRO A 830 44.83 57.21 29.80
N ILE A 831 46.00 57.20 30.44
CA ILE A 831 46.57 58.42 31.02
C ILE A 831 46.89 59.39 29.89
N THR A 832 46.35 60.60 29.95
CA THR A 832 46.58 61.64 28.94
C THR A 832 47.64 62.65 29.38
N SER A 833 47.85 62.85 30.69
CA SER A 833 48.94 63.69 31.21
C SER A 833 49.28 63.40 32.68
N VAL A 834 50.47 63.83 33.11
CA VAL A 834 50.91 63.88 34.52
C VAL A 834 51.45 65.27 34.84
N THR A 835 51.07 65.85 35.98
CA THR A 835 51.55 67.17 36.44
C THR A 835 52.23 67.07 37.81
N LEU A 836 53.24 67.89 38.06
CA LEU A 836 53.94 67.97 39.34
C LEU A 836 53.51 69.21 40.12
N ASN A 837 53.48 69.11 41.45
CA ASN A 837 53.22 70.26 42.34
C ASN A 837 54.28 71.35 42.27
N LYS A 838 55.51 71.02 41.84
CA LYS A 838 56.63 71.95 41.64
C LYS A 838 57.42 71.55 40.40
N GLN A 839 57.89 72.53 39.63
CA GLN A 839 58.76 72.30 38.47
C GLN A 839 60.25 72.56 38.78
N ASN A 840 60.54 73.31 39.84
CA ASN A 840 61.88 73.61 40.32
C ASN A 840 61.89 73.65 41.85
N MET A 841 63.02 73.28 42.45
CA MET A 841 63.23 73.36 43.90
C MET A 841 64.72 73.48 44.22
N THR A 842 65.06 74.05 45.37
CA THR A 842 66.43 74.11 45.88
C THR A 842 66.46 73.37 47.21
N LEU A 843 67.35 72.39 47.33
CA LEU A 843 67.51 71.57 48.53
C LEU A 843 68.91 71.80 49.11
N VAL A 844 68.98 71.94 50.43
CA VAL A 844 70.26 71.92 51.14
C VAL A 844 70.76 70.47 51.21
N LYS A 845 72.07 70.25 51.06
CA LYS A 845 72.68 68.91 51.14
C LYS A 845 72.21 68.16 52.40
N GLY A 846 71.79 66.91 52.23
CA GLY A 846 71.27 66.04 53.29
C GLY A 846 69.78 66.23 53.62
N THR A 847 69.15 67.30 53.12
CA THR A 847 67.69 67.50 53.27
C THR A 847 66.92 66.85 52.12
N SER A 848 65.63 66.63 52.34
CA SER A 848 64.76 65.98 51.37
C SER A 848 63.39 66.64 51.30
N GLU A 849 62.78 66.62 50.13
CA GLU A 849 61.40 67.06 49.92
C GLU A 849 60.71 66.14 48.90
N THR A 850 59.40 65.96 49.04
CA THR A 850 58.62 65.06 48.19
C THR A 850 57.87 65.81 47.09
N LEU A 851 58.12 65.43 45.84
CA LEU A 851 57.33 65.87 44.69
C LEU A 851 56.02 65.08 44.62
N LYS A 852 54.90 65.78 44.44
CA LYS A 852 53.58 65.17 44.28
C LYS A 852 53.16 65.23 42.81
N ALA A 853 53.04 64.05 42.19
CA ALA A 853 52.52 63.89 40.85
C ALA A 853 51.01 63.68 40.86
N THR A 854 50.30 64.32 39.91
CA THR A 854 48.85 64.19 39.69
C THR A 854 48.60 63.66 38.29
N ILE A 855 47.90 62.53 38.18
CA ILE A 855 47.58 61.85 36.92
C ILE A 855 46.23 62.36 36.39
N ASN A 856 46.15 62.62 35.07
CA ASN A 856 44.93 63.03 34.37
C ASN A 856 44.62 62.12 33.16
N PRO A 857 43.35 61.75 32.94
CA PRO A 857 42.24 61.94 33.88
C PRO A 857 42.44 61.03 35.12
N SER A 858 42.00 61.47 36.29
CA SER A 858 42.29 60.78 37.56
C SER A 858 41.65 59.39 37.67
N ASP A 859 40.66 59.09 36.83
CA ASP A 859 39.91 57.85 36.70
C ASP A 859 40.43 56.95 35.56
N THR A 860 41.65 57.20 35.08
CA THR A 860 42.35 56.32 34.14
C THR A 860 42.31 54.84 34.54
N THR A 861 42.24 53.96 33.53
CA THR A 861 42.36 52.50 33.68
C THR A 861 43.79 51.98 33.47
N ASP A 862 44.75 52.84 33.09
CA ASP A 862 46.18 52.50 33.07
C ASP A 862 46.73 52.43 34.50
N SER A 863 47.89 51.78 34.67
CA SER A 863 48.54 51.68 35.98
C SER A 863 48.95 53.07 36.49
N LYS A 864 48.54 53.40 37.73
CA LYS A 864 48.91 54.66 38.40
C LYS A 864 50.30 54.63 39.04
N VAL A 865 51.05 53.55 38.85
CA VAL A 865 52.44 53.45 39.32
C VAL A 865 53.29 54.44 38.52
N LEU A 866 54.05 55.26 39.23
CA LEU A 866 54.93 56.26 38.66
C LEU A 866 56.38 55.82 38.81
N THR A 867 57.16 55.98 37.74
CA THR A 867 58.61 55.75 37.77
C THR A 867 59.32 57.08 37.91
N TRP A 868 60.19 57.19 38.91
CA TRP A 868 60.99 58.39 39.17
C TRP A 868 62.46 58.13 38.84
N THR A 869 63.09 59.07 38.14
CA THR A 869 64.52 59.01 37.83
C THR A 869 65.18 60.36 38.10
N THR A 870 66.49 60.32 38.36
CA THR A 870 67.34 61.51 38.47
C THR A 870 68.36 61.50 37.33
N SER A 871 68.66 62.66 36.76
CA SER A 871 69.72 62.78 35.75
C SER A 871 71.12 62.59 36.36
N ASP A 872 71.30 62.85 37.65
CA ASP A 872 72.57 62.66 38.36
C ASP A 872 72.33 62.32 39.85
N SER A 873 72.48 61.04 40.18
CA SER A 873 72.31 60.52 41.54
C SER A 873 73.39 60.97 42.52
N LYS A 874 74.53 61.49 42.05
CA LYS A 874 75.56 62.06 42.91
C LYS A 874 75.16 63.44 43.42
N VAL A 875 74.28 64.14 42.72
CA VAL A 875 73.77 65.48 43.09
C VAL A 875 72.45 65.37 43.85
N ALA A 876 71.48 64.63 43.33
CA ALA A 876 70.20 64.39 44.02
C ALA A 876 69.67 62.99 43.70
N THR A 877 69.19 62.29 44.72
CA THR A 877 68.51 61.00 44.58
C THR A 877 67.00 61.19 44.70
N VAL A 878 66.22 60.32 44.05
CA VAL A 878 64.76 60.27 44.19
C VAL A 878 64.35 58.83 44.49
N ASP A 879 63.49 58.64 45.49
CA ASP A 879 62.94 57.31 45.80
C ASP A 879 61.65 57.02 45.00
N SER A 880 61.10 55.81 45.17
CA SER A 880 59.88 55.38 44.48
C SER A 880 58.63 56.21 44.83
N ASN A 881 58.67 56.96 45.92
CA ASN A 881 57.57 57.81 46.39
C ASN A 881 57.74 59.28 45.97
N GLY A 882 58.72 59.59 45.13
CA GLY A 882 59.01 60.95 44.68
C GLY A 882 59.73 61.81 45.73
N LYS A 883 60.31 61.21 46.78
CA LYS A 883 61.11 61.93 47.78
C LYS A 883 62.51 62.18 47.23
N VAL A 884 62.79 63.45 46.95
CA VAL A 884 64.07 63.91 46.42
C VAL A 884 64.99 64.29 47.58
N THR A 885 66.20 63.75 47.62
CA THR A 885 67.22 64.03 48.66
C THR A 885 68.47 64.63 48.02
N GLY A 886 68.90 65.79 48.52
CA GLY A 886 70.12 66.43 48.04
C GLY A 886 71.37 65.72 48.57
N VAL A 887 72.28 65.31 47.68
CA VAL A 887 73.47 64.51 48.01
C VAL A 887 74.76 65.36 47.96
N SER A 888 74.89 66.24 46.97
CA SER A 888 76.01 67.17 46.83
C SER A 888 75.61 68.44 46.07
N GLU A 889 76.48 69.45 46.03
CA GLU A 889 76.22 70.70 45.31
C GLU A 889 76.19 70.46 43.79
N GLY A 890 75.15 70.94 43.12
CA GLY A 890 74.98 70.77 41.67
C GLY A 890 73.52 70.96 41.23
N LYS A 891 73.24 70.64 39.96
CA LYS A 891 71.89 70.60 39.41
C LYS A 891 71.59 69.19 38.88
N ALA A 892 70.42 68.67 39.22
CA ALA A 892 69.89 67.42 38.68
C ALA A 892 68.42 67.59 38.29
N THR A 893 68.00 66.91 37.23
CA THR A 893 66.60 66.88 36.77
C THR A 893 65.94 65.62 37.31
N ILE A 894 64.82 65.79 37.99
CA ILE A 894 63.96 64.68 38.42
C ILE A 894 62.84 64.49 37.40
N THR A 895 62.73 63.28 36.85
CA THR A 895 61.72 62.92 35.85
C THR A 895 60.72 61.95 36.44
N VAL A 896 59.42 62.22 36.25
CA VAL A 896 58.33 61.29 36.55
C VAL A 896 57.76 60.74 35.23
N ARG A 897 57.53 59.43 35.18
CA ARG A 897 56.99 58.74 34.00
C ARG A 897 55.80 57.87 34.37
N THR A 898 54.71 57.94 33.60
CA THR A 898 53.52 57.08 33.76
C THR A 898 53.75 55.73 33.07
N SER A 899 52.88 54.76 33.31
CA SER A 899 53.01 53.42 32.71
C SER A 899 52.88 53.41 31.18
N ASN A 900 52.30 54.45 30.58
CA ASN A 900 51.95 54.50 29.17
C ASN A 900 52.77 55.51 28.32
N GLY A 901 53.72 56.24 28.91
CA GLY A 901 54.55 57.17 28.14
C GLY A 901 55.12 58.32 28.93
#